data_AF-A0A6B0WHI6-F1
#
_entry.id   AF-A0A6B0WHI6-F1
#
_cell.length_a   1.000
_cell.length_b   1.000
_cell.length_c   1.000
_cell.angle_alpha   90.00
_cell.angle_beta   90.00
_cell.angle_gamma   90.00
#
_symmetry.space_group_name_H-M   'P 1'
#
loop_
_entity.id
_entity.type
_entity.pdbx_description
1 polymer ?
#
loop_
_entity_poly.entity_id
_entity_poly.type
_entity_poly.pdbx_seq_one_letter_code
_entity_poly.pdbx_strand_id
1 'polypeptide(L)'
;IAESLAGKRIAITGATGFLGTALTERLLRCVPDSELVLVVRPGRRGAAQRVQRDVLRNDAFDGLRRQAAEDSSGESYEEMTARRVTAVAGDVGVDGLDLDDEGRAALAGCDIVIHSAATVNFDSALDDAVEVNLLGPSRVAAVLAEAGSKAHLIAVSTCYVAGSRRGAAPEQLVDDSPFFTEVGWRDEVDSARRARRDAEQASRSPERLAALSTQARRELGAAGIPALSEKVESLRRRWVDEQMTKAGRARASSLGFPDAYAFTKALGERALTETRGDVAVSIVRPSIIESALAEPHPGWIRGFRMAEPVIAAYARGLLKEFPGVPEGIVDVIPVDLVVATIMAVAARGPVEPSPDVVQVASGAINPLKYGKLFDLVSGWFTEHPVYDEHNQPISVPQWSFPGRGRVSRQLQRAQRSLETADRVLSALPLRGRHALMSASLEERRQQLGRANEYVELYGSYAECEAIYQLDRLLELWESLDDDDRAAFCFDPSVVDWTYYVQEVHLPSMVEQARLKMAPGTSSSRTDSRSTRLRRQVLAPERQLAVFDLENTLIASNVVASYAWLATRELDDLDRVRFVARTLGEAPRLLALDRRDRSDFLRYFYRRFEGASVDRIDADCAEMLSDLILTKSFPRGIRRIREHRQAGHMTLLVTGALDFVIAPLKPLFDHIIAAEMGSSDGVYDGRLTSVPPTGEARYQTLVDFAELHGLDLRESVAYADSTSDLPMLEAVGFPVAVNPETKLAALARRRGWLIEHWSTSAGAPAKLLPLAPRGRPGARRRELVRSA
;
A
#
# COMPACT_ATOMS: atom_id res chain seq x y z
N ILE A 1 -38.46 -19.15 5.30
CA ILE A 1 -37.01 -19.21 5.00
C ILE A 1 -36.24 -19.79 6.18
N ALA A 2 -36.32 -19.18 7.36
CA ALA A 2 -35.57 -19.65 8.54
C ALA A 2 -35.89 -21.11 8.89
N GLU A 3 -37.17 -21.51 8.84
CA GLU A 3 -37.60 -22.89 9.09
C GLU A 3 -37.00 -23.89 8.10
N SER A 4 -36.95 -23.56 6.80
CA SER A 4 -36.38 -24.42 5.77
C SER A 4 -34.86 -24.62 5.92
N LEU A 5 -34.18 -23.64 6.51
CA LEU A 5 -32.75 -23.66 6.79
C LEU A 5 -32.42 -24.21 8.19
N ALA A 6 -33.42 -24.43 9.05
CA ALA A 6 -33.21 -24.93 10.40
C ALA A 6 -32.60 -26.35 10.36
N GLY A 7 -31.61 -26.60 11.22
CA GLY A 7 -30.89 -27.88 11.28
C GLY A 7 -29.99 -28.17 10.08
N LYS A 8 -29.86 -27.25 9.12
CA LYS A 8 -28.99 -27.42 7.95
C LYS A 8 -27.54 -27.10 8.29
N ARG A 9 -26.63 -27.86 7.68
CA ARG A 9 -25.20 -27.59 7.70
C ARG A 9 -24.79 -26.88 6.42
N ILE A 10 -24.33 -25.62 6.55
CA ILE A 10 -24.13 -24.70 5.44
C ILE A 10 -22.65 -24.33 5.33
N ALA A 11 -22.01 -24.69 4.22
CA ALA A 11 -20.64 -24.27 3.94
C ALA A 11 -20.63 -22.91 3.23
N ILE A 12 -19.70 -22.03 3.61
CA ILE A 12 -19.49 -20.73 2.96
C ILE A 12 -18.01 -20.60 2.58
N THR A 13 -17.74 -20.47 1.29
CA THR A 13 -16.42 -20.02 0.81
C THR A 13 -16.43 -18.50 0.69
N GLY A 14 -15.28 -17.86 0.96
CA GLY A 14 -15.19 -16.40 0.89
C GLY A 14 -15.81 -15.67 2.09
N ALA A 15 -16.01 -16.35 3.22
CA ALA A 15 -16.59 -15.79 4.46
C ALA A 15 -15.84 -14.55 4.99
N THR A 16 -14.54 -14.41 4.70
CA THR A 16 -13.74 -13.22 5.07
C THR A 16 -13.99 -12.00 4.18
N GLY A 17 -14.76 -12.15 3.08
CA GLY A 17 -15.14 -11.07 2.17
C GLY A 17 -16.35 -10.29 2.67
N PHE A 18 -16.68 -9.19 1.99
CA PHE A 18 -17.81 -8.31 2.35
C PHE A 18 -19.14 -9.07 2.41
N LEU A 19 -19.58 -9.65 1.28
CA LEU A 19 -20.81 -10.42 1.21
C LEU A 19 -20.80 -11.65 2.13
N GLY A 20 -19.71 -12.41 2.15
CA GLY A 20 -19.59 -13.61 2.99
C GLY A 20 -19.68 -13.33 4.49
N THR A 21 -19.16 -12.19 4.95
CA THR A 21 -19.28 -11.77 6.37
C THR A 21 -20.72 -11.42 6.72
N ALA A 22 -21.40 -10.63 5.88
CA ALA A 22 -22.81 -10.29 6.07
C ALA A 22 -23.71 -11.52 6.07
N LEU A 23 -23.47 -12.45 5.14
CA LEU A 23 -24.18 -13.72 5.07
C LEU A 23 -23.96 -14.58 6.31
N THR A 24 -22.72 -14.67 6.81
CA THR A 24 -22.40 -15.40 8.04
C THR A 24 -23.13 -14.80 9.24
N GLU A 25 -23.12 -13.47 9.37
CA GLU A 25 -23.84 -12.76 10.43
C GLU A 25 -25.34 -13.06 10.37
N ARG A 26 -25.95 -12.90 9.20
CA ARG A 26 -27.41 -13.06 9.04
C ARG A 26 -27.86 -14.49 9.25
N LEU A 27 -27.07 -15.49 8.84
CA LEU A 27 -27.35 -16.91 9.15
C LEU A 27 -27.24 -17.20 10.65
N LEU A 28 -26.21 -16.67 11.32
CA LEU A 28 -26.09 -16.86 12.77
C LEU A 28 -27.24 -16.21 13.53
N ARG A 29 -27.67 -15.01 13.12
CA ARG A 29 -28.75 -14.27 13.77
C ARG A 29 -30.14 -14.84 13.50
N CYS A 30 -30.44 -15.19 12.24
CA CYS A 30 -31.80 -15.53 11.83
C CYS A 30 -32.10 -17.04 11.78
N VAL A 31 -31.09 -17.91 11.81
CA VAL A 31 -31.27 -19.36 11.71
C VAL A 31 -30.51 -20.06 12.85
N PRO A 32 -30.98 -19.99 14.11
CA PRO A 32 -30.22 -20.41 15.30
C PRO A 32 -29.80 -21.89 15.30
N ASP A 33 -30.56 -22.74 14.62
CA ASP A 33 -30.30 -24.19 14.54
C ASP A 33 -29.37 -24.59 13.38
N SER A 34 -28.82 -23.63 12.64
CA SER A 34 -27.86 -23.91 11.56
C SER A 34 -26.43 -24.06 12.07
N GLU A 35 -25.70 -24.97 11.43
CA GLU A 35 -24.25 -25.12 11.57
C GLU A 35 -23.53 -24.55 10.35
N LEU A 36 -22.50 -23.74 10.57
CA LEU A 36 -21.74 -23.09 9.52
C LEU A 36 -20.34 -23.69 9.37
N VAL A 37 -19.97 -24.04 8.15
CA VAL A 37 -18.62 -24.49 7.78
C VAL A 37 -17.95 -23.41 6.94
N LEU A 38 -17.03 -22.65 7.54
CA LEU A 38 -16.37 -21.53 6.87
C LEU A 38 -15.04 -21.98 6.27
N VAL A 39 -15.01 -22.12 4.94
CA VAL A 39 -13.80 -22.49 4.19
C VAL A 39 -13.00 -21.22 3.89
N VAL A 40 -11.82 -21.11 4.51
CA VAL A 40 -10.96 -19.93 4.40
C VAL A 40 -9.50 -20.32 4.17
N ARG A 41 -8.79 -19.52 3.36
CA ARG A 41 -7.34 -19.68 3.22
C ARG A 41 -6.66 -19.51 4.60
N PRO A 42 -5.78 -20.43 5.03
CA PRO A 42 -5.19 -20.32 6.36
C PRO A 42 -4.31 -19.07 6.48
N GLY A 43 -4.35 -18.41 7.64
CA GLY A 43 -3.36 -17.40 7.99
C GLY A 43 -2.09 -18.05 8.56
N ARG A 44 -1.08 -17.25 8.94
CA ARG A 44 0.12 -17.75 9.65
C ARG A 44 -0.18 -18.56 10.92
N ARG A 45 -1.36 -18.36 11.52
CA ARG A 45 -1.83 -19.04 12.74
C ARG A 45 -2.99 -20.01 12.47
N GLY A 46 -3.19 -20.43 11.22
CA GLY A 46 -4.26 -21.35 10.82
C GLY A 46 -5.58 -20.67 10.43
N ALA A 47 -6.58 -21.48 10.04
CA ALA A 47 -7.89 -21.03 9.57
C ALA A 47 -8.79 -20.53 10.70
N ALA A 48 -8.89 -21.26 11.81
CA ALA A 48 -9.71 -20.87 12.98
C ALA A 48 -9.37 -19.48 13.51
N GLN A 49 -8.08 -19.19 13.70
CA GLN A 49 -7.64 -17.88 14.17
C GLN A 49 -7.96 -16.76 13.16
N ARG A 50 -7.95 -17.08 11.86
CA ARG A 50 -8.32 -16.15 10.80
C ARG A 50 -9.82 -15.87 10.80
N VAL A 51 -10.67 -16.89 10.94
CA VAL A 51 -12.13 -16.73 11.09
C VAL A 51 -12.45 -15.86 12.30
N GLN A 52 -11.83 -16.13 13.45
CA GLN A 52 -12.05 -15.34 14.65
C GLN A 52 -11.70 -13.87 14.45
N ARG A 53 -10.56 -13.59 13.80
CA ARG A 53 -10.06 -12.22 13.60
C ARG A 53 -10.81 -11.48 12.49
N ASP A 54 -11.00 -12.12 11.35
CA ASP A 54 -11.46 -11.47 10.12
C ASP A 54 -12.97 -11.53 9.93
N VAL A 55 -13.68 -12.44 10.62
CA VAL A 55 -15.14 -12.62 10.51
C VAL A 55 -15.81 -12.30 11.85
N LEU A 56 -15.61 -13.13 12.87
CA LEU A 56 -16.42 -13.07 14.10
C LEU A 56 -16.16 -11.84 14.98
N ARG A 57 -15.00 -11.17 14.85
CA ARG A 57 -14.68 -9.90 15.51
C ARG A 57 -15.04 -8.66 14.68
N ASN A 58 -15.61 -8.84 13.50
CA ASN A 58 -16.06 -7.72 12.67
C ASN A 58 -17.27 -7.02 13.32
N ASP A 59 -17.41 -5.72 13.03
CA ASP A 59 -18.48 -4.84 13.51
C ASP A 59 -19.88 -5.28 13.05
N ALA A 60 -20.00 -6.03 11.94
CA ALA A 60 -21.26 -6.68 11.55
C ALA A 60 -21.92 -7.45 12.70
N PHE A 61 -21.12 -8.09 13.56
CA PHE A 61 -21.60 -8.94 14.64
C PHE A 61 -21.88 -8.16 15.94
N ASP A 62 -21.75 -6.83 15.97
CA ASP A 62 -22.02 -6.02 17.18
C ASP A 62 -23.49 -6.11 17.62
N GLY A 63 -24.43 -6.23 16.68
CA GLY A 63 -25.83 -6.49 16.98
C GLY A 63 -26.02 -7.84 17.67
N LEU A 64 -25.47 -8.89 17.06
CA LEU A 64 -25.55 -10.26 17.59
C LEU A 64 -24.86 -10.42 18.95
N ARG A 65 -23.73 -9.75 19.18
CA ARG A 65 -23.06 -9.71 20.50
C ARG A 65 -23.93 -9.07 21.58
N ARG A 66 -24.60 -7.95 21.27
CA ARG A 66 -25.54 -7.30 22.21
C ARG A 66 -26.72 -8.22 22.51
N GLN A 67 -27.30 -8.84 21.48
CA GLN A 67 -28.40 -9.78 21.64
C GLN A 67 -28.02 -10.96 22.54
N ALA A 68 -26.85 -11.58 22.33
CA ALA A 68 -26.38 -12.69 23.17
C ALA A 68 -26.11 -12.25 24.63
N ALA A 69 -25.66 -11.02 24.85
CA ALA A 69 -25.46 -10.49 26.20
C ALA A 69 -26.76 -10.20 26.95
N GLU A 70 -27.85 -9.93 26.22
CA GLU A 70 -29.20 -9.69 26.75
C GLU A 70 -30.04 -10.97 26.86
N ASP A 71 -29.59 -12.08 26.25
CA ASP A 71 -30.33 -13.33 26.23
C ASP A 71 -30.37 -14.00 27.61
N SER A 72 -31.58 -14.31 28.06
CA SER A 72 -31.87 -15.03 29.30
C SER A 72 -31.49 -16.53 29.26
N SER A 73 -31.19 -17.08 28.08
CA SER A 73 -30.76 -18.48 27.90
C SER A 73 -29.41 -18.79 28.56
N GLY A 74 -28.57 -17.77 28.76
CA GLY A 74 -27.25 -17.87 29.37
C GLY A 74 -26.12 -18.32 28.43
N GLU A 75 -26.39 -18.57 27.14
CA GLU A 75 -25.34 -18.87 26.15
C GLU A 75 -24.63 -17.58 25.73
N SER A 76 -23.31 -17.51 25.92
CA SER A 76 -22.50 -16.39 25.45
C SER A 76 -22.30 -16.41 23.93
N TYR A 77 -21.98 -15.26 23.34
CA TYR A 77 -21.62 -15.15 21.92
C TYR A 77 -20.47 -16.10 21.54
N GLU A 78 -19.47 -16.24 22.42
CA GLU A 78 -18.34 -17.14 22.24
C GLU A 78 -18.77 -18.61 22.24
N GLU A 79 -19.67 -19.02 23.14
CA GLU A 79 -20.19 -20.39 23.19
C GLU A 79 -21.05 -20.70 21.95
N MET A 80 -21.95 -19.80 21.57
CA MET A 80 -22.77 -19.94 20.37
C MET A 80 -21.90 -20.10 19.12
N THR A 81 -20.90 -19.24 18.94
CA THR A 81 -20.02 -19.30 17.76
C THR A 81 -19.10 -20.52 17.78
N ALA A 82 -18.57 -20.92 18.94
CA ALA A 82 -17.77 -22.14 19.06
C ALA A 82 -18.57 -23.41 18.74
N ARG A 83 -19.85 -23.44 19.10
CA ARG A 83 -20.76 -24.55 18.81
C ARG A 83 -21.18 -24.59 17.33
N ARG A 84 -21.45 -23.42 16.74
CA ARG A 84 -22.10 -23.33 15.41
C ARG A 84 -21.14 -23.09 14.25
N VAL A 85 -19.91 -22.68 14.49
CA VAL A 85 -18.96 -22.30 13.42
C VAL A 85 -17.76 -23.23 13.42
N THR A 86 -17.61 -24.00 12.34
CA THR A 86 -16.40 -24.79 12.05
C THR A 86 -15.55 -24.06 11.02
N ALA A 87 -14.29 -23.77 11.34
CA ALA A 87 -13.35 -23.16 10.40
C ALA A 87 -12.52 -24.24 9.68
N VAL A 88 -12.58 -24.26 8.35
CA VAL A 88 -11.86 -25.21 7.50
C VAL A 88 -10.79 -24.47 6.71
N ALA A 89 -9.56 -25.00 6.71
CA ALA A 89 -8.48 -24.47 5.87
C ALA A 89 -8.70 -24.93 4.43
N GLY A 90 -8.79 -24.00 3.48
CA GLY A 90 -8.90 -24.34 2.06
C GLY A 90 -8.70 -23.14 1.13
N ASP A 91 -8.33 -23.42 -0.11
CA ASP A 91 -8.09 -22.44 -1.17
C ASP A 91 -8.78 -22.84 -2.48
N VAL A 92 -9.75 -22.02 -2.91
CA VAL A 92 -10.48 -22.23 -4.18
C VAL A 92 -9.60 -22.07 -5.43
N GLY A 93 -8.43 -21.46 -5.28
CA GLY A 93 -7.46 -21.25 -6.36
C GLY A 93 -6.66 -22.49 -6.73
N VAL A 94 -6.84 -23.62 -6.04
CA VAL A 94 -6.11 -24.87 -6.31
C VAL A 94 -7.04 -26.08 -6.40
N ASP A 95 -6.62 -27.08 -7.16
CA ASP A 95 -7.39 -28.31 -7.36
C ASP A 95 -7.52 -29.07 -6.03
N GLY A 96 -8.69 -29.65 -5.77
CA GLY A 96 -9.00 -30.28 -4.48
C GLY A 96 -9.18 -29.30 -3.30
N LEU A 97 -9.15 -27.99 -3.56
CA LEU A 97 -9.36 -26.91 -2.60
C LEU A 97 -8.30 -26.85 -1.46
N ASP A 98 -7.17 -27.55 -1.59
CA ASP A 98 -6.15 -27.72 -0.52
C ASP A 98 -6.75 -28.23 0.81
N LEU A 99 -7.82 -29.04 0.73
CA LEU A 99 -8.47 -29.62 1.90
C LEU A 99 -7.72 -30.85 2.38
N ASP A 100 -7.54 -30.96 3.70
CA ASP A 100 -7.23 -32.23 4.35
C ASP A 100 -8.47 -33.14 4.41
N ASP A 101 -8.29 -34.37 4.90
CA ASP A 101 -9.37 -35.36 4.96
C ASP A 101 -10.55 -34.89 5.83
N GLU A 102 -10.26 -34.21 6.95
CA GLU A 102 -11.28 -33.63 7.84
C GLU A 102 -12.04 -32.49 7.15
N GLY A 103 -11.36 -31.58 6.47
CA GLY A 103 -11.96 -30.48 5.72
C GLY A 103 -12.81 -30.97 4.55
N ARG A 104 -12.35 -32.01 3.85
CA ARG A 104 -13.12 -32.66 2.78
C ARG A 104 -14.40 -33.30 3.32
N ALA A 105 -14.31 -34.04 4.44
CA ALA A 105 -15.47 -34.62 5.09
C ALA A 105 -16.45 -33.54 5.62
N ALA A 106 -15.91 -32.45 6.17
CA ALA A 106 -16.70 -31.32 6.65
C ALA A 106 -17.50 -30.68 5.51
N LEU A 107 -16.87 -30.39 4.37
CA LEU A 107 -17.53 -29.83 3.20
C LEU A 107 -18.55 -30.79 2.59
N ALA A 108 -18.19 -32.06 2.41
CA ALA A 108 -19.06 -33.07 1.80
C ALA A 108 -20.33 -33.34 2.64
N GLY A 109 -20.22 -33.24 3.97
CA GLY A 109 -21.34 -33.40 4.90
C GLY A 109 -22.21 -32.16 5.09
N CYS A 110 -22.09 -31.14 4.24
CA CYS A 110 -22.99 -29.99 4.23
C CYS A 110 -24.22 -30.26 3.36
N ASP A 111 -25.38 -29.71 3.74
CA ASP A 111 -26.59 -29.72 2.93
C ASP A 111 -26.55 -28.67 1.82
N ILE A 112 -25.89 -27.54 2.10
CA ILE A 112 -25.86 -26.37 1.24
C ILE A 112 -24.43 -25.84 1.20
N VAL A 113 -23.93 -25.50 0.01
CA VAL A 113 -22.62 -24.86 -0.17
C VAL A 113 -22.81 -23.54 -0.89
N ILE A 114 -22.50 -22.43 -0.22
CA ILE A 114 -22.56 -21.09 -0.79
C ILE A 114 -21.15 -20.69 -1.21
N HIS A 115 -20.93 -20.65 -2.53
CA HIS A 115 -19.67 -20.26 -3.12
C HIS A 115 -19.63 -18.75 -3.41
N SER A 116 -19.10 -17.97 -2.46
CA SER A 116 -18.92 -16.51 -2.59
C SER A 116 -17.44 -16.08 -2.73
N ALA A 117 -16.49 -17.02 -2.73
CA ALA A 117 -15.07 -16.68 -2.92
C ALA A 117 -14.82 -16.13 -4.33
N ALA A 118 -14.23 -14.95 -4.42
CA ALA A 118 -13.88 -14.31 -5.68
C ALA A 118 -12.74 -13.30 -5.51
N THR A 119 -11.96 -13.10 -6.57
CA THR A 119 -11.08 -11.95 -6.70
C THR A 119 -11.86 -10.83 -7.39
N VAL A 120 -12.38 -9.90 -6.59
CA VAL A 120 -13.27 -8.79 -7.01
C VAL A 120 -12.53 -7.50 -7.39
N ASN A 121 -11.20 -7.56 -7.56
CA ASN A 121 -10.44 -6.38 -7.99
C ASN A 121 -10.48 -6.28 -9.51
N PHE A 122 -10.91 -5.14 -10.04
CA PHE A 122 -10.99 -4.88 -11.48
C PHE A 122 -9.64 -5.02 -12.20
N ASP A 123 -8.54 -4.75 -11.49
CA ASP A 123 -7.16 -4.91 -11.97
C ASP A 123 -6.47 -6.16 -11.39
N SER A 124 -7.21 -7.26 -11.25
CA SER A 124 -6.60 -8.55 -10.91
C SER A 124 -5.74 -9.07 -12.06
N ALA A 125 -4.60 -9.68 -11.71
CA ALA A 125 -3.81 -10.43 -12.68
C ALA A 125 -4.67 -11.54 -13.30
N LEU A 126 -4.64 -11.68 -14.64
CA LEU A 126 -5.53 -12.59 -15.37
C LEU A 126 -5.38 -14.05 -14.91
N ASP A 127 -4.16 -14.51 -14.64
CA ASP A 127 -3.89 -15.85 -14.10
C ASP A 127 -4.59 -16.07 -12.76
N ASP A 128 -4.42 -15.16 -11.80
CA ASP A 128 -5.08 -15.25 -10.49
C ASP A 128 -6.62 -15.19 -10.62
N ALA A 129 -7.13 -14.32 -11.50
CA ALA A 129 -8.57 -14.19 -11.75
C ALA A 129 -9.16 -15.47 -12.34
N VAL A 130 -8.44 -16.15 -13.24
CA VAL A 130 -8.87 -17.42 -13.81
C VAL A 130 -8.86 -18.53 -12.76
N GLU A 131 -7.80 -18.64 -11.95
CA GLU A 131 -7.74 -19.68 -10.91
C GLU A 131 -8.86 -19.54 -9.88
N VAL A 132 -9.20 -18.31 -9.49
CA VAL A 132 -10.19 -18.08 -8.44
C VAL A 132 -11.61 -17.97 -9.00
N ASN A 133 -11.86 -17.10 -9.98
CA ASN A 133 -13.22 -16.77 -10.42
C ASN A 133 -13.77 -17.77 -11.45
N LEU A 134 -12.92 -18.27 -12.35
CA LEU A 134 -13.31 -19.21 -13.39
C LEU A 134 -13.31 -20.64 -12.85
N LEU A 135 -12.18 -21.10 -12.33
CA LEU A 135 -12.02 -22.49 -11.89
C LEU A 135 -12.56 -22.76 -10.48
N GLY A 136 -12.60 -21.75 -9.60
CA GLY A 136 -13.04 -21.89 -8.21
C GLY A 136 -14.41 -22.56 -8.04
N PRO A 137 -15.48 -22.09 -8.74
CA PRO A 137 -16.79 -22.73 -8.66
C PRO A 137 -16.76 -24.21 -9.11
N SER A 138 -16.09 -24.49 -10.23
CA SER A 138 -15.94 -25.86 -10.75
C SER A 138 -15.17 -26.78 -9.80
N ARG A 139 -14.15 -26.27 -9.10
CA ARG A 139 -13.38 -27.04 -8.11
C ARG A 139 -14.23 -27.40 -6.89
N VAL A 140 -15.08 -26.48 -6.44
CA VAL A 140 -16.04 -26.78 -5.37
C VAL A 140 -17.00 -27.88 -5.81
N ALA A 141 -17.58 -27.76 -7.01
CA ALA A 141 -18.46 -28.79 -7.55
C ALA A 141 -17.75 -30.14 -7.71
N ALA A 142 -16.50 -30.15 -8.20
CA ALA A 142 -15.71 -31.37 -8.35
C ALA A 142 -15.48 -32.07 -7.01
N VAL A 143 -15.10 -31.35 -5.95
CA VAL A 143 -14.92 -31.94 -4.61
C VAL A 143 -16.22 -32.52 -4.07
N LEU A 144 -17.36 -31.84 -4.29
CA LEU A 144 -18.68 -32.35 -3.89
C LEU A 144 -19.07 -33.61 -4.65
N ALA A 145 -18.85 -33.63 -5.97
CA ALA A 145 -19.13 -34.77 -6.82
C ALA A 145 -18.25 -35.98 -6.48
N GLU A 146 -16.94 -35.77 -6.28
CA GLU A 146 -15.99 -36.81 -5.86
C GLU A 146 -16.38 -37.43 -4.51
N ALA A 147 -16.94 -36.62 -3.60
CA ALA A 147 -17.40 -37.08 -2.29
C ALA A 147 -18.81 -37.70 -2.32
N GLY A 148 -19.49 -37.74 -3.48
CA GLY A 148 -20.87 -38.21 -3.59
C GLY A 148 -21.88 -37.36 -2.81
N SER A 149 -21.56 -36.08 -2.58
CA SER A 149 -22.41 -35.16 -1.82
C SER A 149 -23.68 -34.81 -2.61
N LYS A 150 -24.79 -34.65 -1.89
CA LYS A 150 -26.07 -34.17 -2.43
C LYS A 150 -26.31 -32.69 -2.14
N ALA A 151 -25.26 -31.96 -1.77
CA ALA A 151 -25.38 -30.57 -1.38
C ALA A 151 -25.92 -29.71 -2.53
N HIS A 152 -26.74 -28.72 -2.18
CA HIS A 152 -27.13 -27.66 -3.10
C HIS A 152 -26.01 -26.61 -3.17
N LEU A 153 -25.37 -26.48 -4.33
CA LEU A 153 -24.32 -25.50 -4.57
C LEU A 153 -24.90 -24.18 -5.11
N ILE A 154 -24.75 -23.11 -4.34
CA ILE A 154 -25.15 -21.75 -4.75
C ILE A 154 -23.89 -20.98 -5.13
N ALA A 155 -23.70 -20.73 -6.42
CA ALA A 155 -22.57 -19.98 -6.94
C ALA A 155 -22.90 -18.48 -7.07
N VAL A 156 -22.16 -17.63 -6.36
CA VAL A 156 -22.29 -16.18 -6.50
C VAL A 156 -21.46 -15.70 -7.70
N SER A 157 -22.16 -15.17 -8.70
CA SER A 157 -21.61 -14.60 -9.92
C SER A 157 -21.83 -13.07 -9.92
N THR A 158 -22.16 -12.48 -11.07
CA THR A 158 -22.45 -11.05 -11.19
C THR A 158 -23.37 -10.76 -12.38
N CYS A 159 -24.21 -9.73 -12.30
CA CYS A 159 -25.00 -9.23 -13.43
C CYS A 159 -24.12 -8.86 -14.64
N TYR A 160 -22.87 -8.44 -14.40
CA TYR A 160 -21.95 -8.00 -15.45
C TYR A 160 -21.42 -9.11 -16.37
N VAL A 161 -21.74 -10.39 -16.12
CA VAL A 161 -21.51 -11.47 -17.10
C VAL A 161 -22.32 -11.27 -18.39
N ALA A 162 -23.33 -10.40 -18.33
CA ALA A 162 -24.07 -9.86 -19.47
C ALA A 162 -23.18 -9.11 -20.50
N GLY A 163 -21.95 -8.75 -20.13
CA GLY A 163 -21.01 -8.00 -20.96
C GLY A 163 -21.45 -6.56 -21.21
N SER A 164 -20.85 -5.92 -22.20
CA SER A 164 -21.15 -4.54 -22.63
C SER A 164 -22.38 -4.45 -23.53
N ARG A 165 -23.36 -5.35 -23.35
CA ARG A 165 -24.61 -5.32 -24.11
C ARG A 165 -25.43 -4.08 -23.76
N ARG A 166 -26.37 -3.76 -24.65
CA ARG A 166 -27.31 -2.65 -24.47
C ARG A 166 -28.74 -3.18 -24.46
N GLY A 167 -29.54 -2.72 -23.50
CA GLY A 167 -30.94 -3.13 -23.33
C GLY A 167 -31.12 -4.34 -22.40
N ALA A 168 -32.30 -4.96 -22.48
CA ALA A 168 -32.75 -6.02 -21.57
C ALA A 168 -31.70 -7.14 -21.43
N ALA A 169 -31.52 -7.67 -20.22
CA ALA A 169 -30.64 -8.77 -19.83
C ALA A 169 -31.37 -9.84 -18.99
N PRO A 170 -31.90 -10.90 -19.62
CA PRO A 170 -32.74 -11.91 -18.96
C PRO A 170 -31.93 -12.85 -18.05
N GLU A 171 -32.65 -13.47 -17.11
CA GLU A 171 -32.15 -14.51 -16.20
C GLU A 171 -31.99 -15.87 -16.90
N GLN A 172 -30.96 -15.95 -17.72
CA GLN A 172 -30.58 -17.15 -18.47
C GLN A 172 -29.08 -17.44 -18.33
N LEU A 173 -28.66 -18.65 -18.65
CA LEU A 173 -27.24 -19.02 -18.66
C LEU A 173 -26.47 -18.18 -19.69
N VAL A 174 -25.18 -18.00 -19.45
CA VAL A 174 -24.31 -17.22 -20.35
C VAL A 174 -24.28 -17.81 -21.76
N ASP A 175 -24.30 -19.14 -21.89
CA ASP A 175 -24.26 -19.83 -23.18
C ASP A 175 -25.57 -19.71 -23.97
N ASP A 176 -26.70 -19.44 -23.30
CA ASP A 176 -27.98 -19.21 -23.96
C ASP A 176 -28.09 -17.79 -24.55
N SER A 177 -27.14 -16.90 -24.21
CA SER A 177 -27.16 -15.50 -24.63
C SER A 177 -26.67 -15.34 -26.07
N PRO A 178 -27.46 -14.70 -26.96
CA PRO A 178 -27.02 -14.43 -28.33
C PRO A 178 -25.86 -13.42 -28.40
N PHE A 179 -25.57 -12.73 -27.29
CA PHE A 179 -24.48 -11.76 -27.19
C PHE A 179 -23.20 -12.36 -26.60
N PHE A 180 -23.23 -13.61 -26.14
CA PHE A 180 -22.05 -14.27 -25.62
C PHE A 180 -21.20 -14.82 -26.77
N THR A 181 -19.91 -14.49 -26.79
CA THR A 181 -18.98 -15.00 -27.80
C THR A 181 -18.46 -16.36 -27.35
N GLU A 182 -18.68 -17.39 -28.16
CA GLU A 182 -18.24 -18.75 -27.83
C GLU A 182 -16.70 -18.83 -27.79
N VAL A 183 -16.16 -19.13 -26.61
CA VAL A 183 -14.72 -19.37 -26.39
C VAL A 183 -14.53 -20.58 -25.48
N GLY A 184 -13.52 -21.40 -25.77
CA GLY A 184 -13.16 -22.55 -24.94
C GLY A 184 -12.53 -22.10 -23.63
N TRP A 185 -13.24 -22.22 -22.50
CA TRP A 185 -12.72 -21.77 -21.21
C TRP A 185 -11.42 -22.50 -20.80
N ARG A 186 -11.24 -23.77 -21.21
CA ARG A 186 -9.98 -24.52 -20.98
C ARG A 186 -8.80 -23.88 -21.73
N ASP A 187 -9.03 -23.44 -22.96
CA ASP A 187 -8.00 -22.77 -23.75
C ASP A 187 -7.63 -21.40 -23.15
N GLU A 188 -8.60 -20.68 -22.59
CA GLU A 188 -8.38 -19.42 -21.87
C GLU A 188 -7.55 -19.64 -20.60
N VAL A 189 -7.84 -20.71 -19.83
CA VAL A 189 -7.05 -21.10 -18.66
C VAL A 189 -5.61 -21.39 -19.04
N ASP A 190 -5.41 -22.25 -20.03
CA ASP A 190 -4.08 -22.61 -20.49
C ASP A 190 -3.31 -21.42 -21.05
N SER A 191 -4.00 -20.51 -21.74
CA SER A 191 -3.42 -19.30 -22.29
C SER A 191 -3.04 -18.30 -21.19
N ALA A 192 -3.86 -18.13 -20.16
CA ALA A 192 -3.53 -17.30 -19.00
C ALA A 192 -2.29 -17.84 -18.25
N ARG A 193 -2.23 -19.15 -18.00
CA ARG A 193 -1.07 -19.81 -17.38
C ARG A 193 0.20 -19.70 -18.23
N ARG A 194 0.09 -19.82 -19.56
CA ARG A 194 1.21 -19.60 -20.51
C ARG A 194 1.67 -18.14 -20.48
N ALA A 195 0.75 -17.18 -20.58
CA ALA A 195 1.07 -15.76 -20.53
C ALA A 195 1.80 -15.37 -19.23
N ARG A 196 1.44 -15.96 -18.08
CA ARG A 196 2.16 -15.77 -16.82
C ARG A 196 3.60 -16.26 -16.91
N ARG A 197 3.82 -17.45 -17.45
CA ARG A 197 5.17 -18.02 -17.64
C ARG A 197 6.01 -17.16 -18.60
N ASP A 198 5.41 -16.70 -19.69
CA ASP A 198 6.08 -15.84 -20.66
C ASP A 198 6.45 -14.48 -20.05
N ALA A 199 5.54 -13.88 -19.28
CA ALA A 199 5.82 -12.65 -18.54
C ALA A 199 6.92 -12.86 -17.48
N GLU A 200 6.90 -13.96 -16.73
CA GLU A 200 7.97 -14.32 -15.80
C GLU A 200 9.33 -14.45 -16.52
N GLN A 201 9.36 -15.11 -17.68
CA GLN A 201 10.58 -15.24 -18.48
C GLN A 201 11.06 -13.87 -19.00
N ALA A 202 10.17 -13.08 -19.58
CA ALA A 202 10.46 -11.74 -20.09
C ALA A 202 10.93 -10.79 -18.98
N SER A 203 10.42 -10.95 -17.76
CA SER A 203 10.82 -10.14 -16.60
C SER A 203 12.30 -10.32 -16.20
N ARG A 204 12.90 -11.47 -16.58
CA ARG A 204 14.28 -11.85 -16.28
C ARG A 204 15.24 -11.64 -17.46
N SER A 205 14.79 -11.01 -18.55
CA SER A 205 15.68 -10.65 -19.66
C SER A 205 16.76 -9.66 -19.18
N PRO A 206 17.98 -9.68 -19.74
CA PRO A 206 19.04 -8.75 -19.38
C PRO A 206 18.61 -7.28 -19.50
N GLU A 207 17.89 -6.93 -20.58
CA GLU A 207 17.40 -5.58 -20.84
C GLU A 207 16.38 -5.15 -19.80
N ARG A 208 15.46 -6.07 -19.43
CA ARG A 208 14.43 -5.78 -18.43
C ARG A 208 15.05 -5.62 -17.04
N LEU A 209 15.93 -6.52 -16.63
CA LEU A 209 16.63 -6.43 -15.35
C LEU A 209 17.50 -5.16 -15.26
N ALA A 210 18.15 -4.76 -16.36
CA ALA A 210 18.89 -3.49 -16.41
C ALA A 210 17.97 -2.28 -16.24
N ALA A 211 16.79 -2.27 -16.88
CA ALA A 211 15.79 -1.22 -16.72
C ALA A 211 15.24 -1.16 -15.29
N LEU A 212 14.89 -2.30 -14.70
CA LEU A 212 14.40 -2.40 -13.32
C LEU A 212 15.48 -2.00 -12.31
N SER A 213 16.74 -2.38 -12.53
CA SER A 213 17.89 -1.94 -11.72
C SER A 213 18.10 -0.43 -11.80
N THR A 214 17.96 0.14 -12.99
CA THR A 214 18.01 1.60 -13.18
C THR A 214 16.87 2.30 -12.44
N GLN A 215 15.65 1.75 -12.49
CA GLN A 215 14.52 2.26 -11.74
C GLN A 215 14.72 2.16 -10.22
N ALA A 216 15.22 1.03 -9.72
CA ALA A 216 15.53 0.84 -8.31
C ALA A 216 16.57 1.86 -7.81
N ARG A 217 17.65 2.08 -8.58
CA ARG A 217 18.67 3.11 -8.28
C ARG A 217 18.11 4.53 -8.34
N ARG A 218 17.16 4.80 -9.24
CA ARG A 218 16.46 6.09 -9.28
C ARG A 218 15.64 6.32 -8.02
N GLU A 219 14.86 5.32 -7.60
CA GLU A 219 13.96 5.41 -6.44
C GLU A 219 14.70 5.40 -5.09
N LEU A 220 15.70 4.53 -4.90
CA LEU A 220 16.40 4.36 -3.62
C LEU A 220 17.73 5.12 -3.52
N GLY A 221 18.38 5.45 -4.64
CA GLY A 221 19.72 6.06 -4.61
C GLY A 221 20.79 5.08 -4.10
N ALA A 222 21.68 5.56 -3.24
CA ALA A 222 22.82 4.80 -2.72
C ALA A 222 22.46 3.92 -1.50
N ALA A 223 21.28 3.30 -1.48
CA ALA A 223 20.74 2.55 -0.34
C ALA A 223 21.41 1.19 -0.05
N GLY A 224 22.49 0.84 -0.76
CA GLY A 224 23.14 -0.47 -0.66
C GLY A 224 22.62 -1.51 -1.66
N ILE A 225 23.41 -2.56 -1.89
CA ILE A 225 23.17 -3.62 -2.85
C ILE A 225 21.98 -4.52 -2.45
N PRO A 226 21.82 -4.99 -1.19
CA PRO A 226 20.67 -5.80 -0.79
C PRO A 226 19.35 -5.07 -0.95
N ALA A 227 19.26 -3.82 -0.46
CA ALA A 227 18.05 -3.00 -0.60
C ALA A 227 17.70 -2.73 -2.06
N LEU A 228 18.70 -2.46 -2.91
CA LEU A 228 18.50 -2.35 -4.36
C LEU A 228 18.04 -3.69 -4.96
N SER A 229 18.58 -4.83 -4.53
CA SER A 229 18.23 -6.15 -5.06
C SER A 229 16.81 -6.56 -4.70
N GLU A 230 16.41 -6.39 -3.44
CA GLU A 230 15.02 -6.61 -2.99
C GLU A 230 14.05 -5.70 -3.75
N LYS A 231 14.43 -4.43 -3.94
CA LYS A 231 13.63 -3.48 -4.71
C LYS A 231 13.51 -3.89 -6.18
N VAL A 232 14.57 -4.37 -6.81
CA VAL A 232 14.53 -4.89 -8.18
C VAL A 232 13.58 -6.08 -8.26
N GLU A 233 13.66 -7.02 -7.33
CA GLU A 233 12.77 -8.19 -7.30
C GLU A 233 11.30 -7.79 -7.07
N SER A 234 11.05 -6.84 -6.15
CA SER A 234 9.72 -6.28 -5.93
C SER A 234 9.17 -5.59 -7.20
N LEU A 235 9.99 -4.79 -7.89
CA LEU A 235 9.62 -4.15 -9.15
C LEU A 235 9.38 -5.17 -10.26
N ARG A 236 10.16 -6.25 -10.31
CA ARG A 236 10.01 -7.34 -11.27
C ARG A 236 8.67 -8.05 -11.09
N ARG A 237 8.32 -8.46 -9.86
CA ARG A 237 7.02 -9.09 -9.56
C ARG A 237 5.85 -8.20 -9.96
N ARG A 238 5.90 -6.92 -9.55
CA ARG A 238 4.89 -5.93 -9.95
C ARG A 238 4.77 -5.80 -11.46
N TRP A 239 5.91 -5.78 -12.18
CA TRP A 239 5.90 -5.70 -13.64
C TRP A 239 5.20 -6.90 -14.28
N VAL A 240 5.38 -8.11 -13.74
CA VAL A 240 4.68 -9.32 -14.21
C VAL A 240 3.18 -9.18 -13.97
N ASP A 241 2.77 -8.80 -12.75
CA ASP A 241 1.36 -8.63 -12.41
C ASP A 241 0.70 -7.54 -13.28
N GLU A 242 1.43 -6.46 -13.59
CA GLU A 242 1.00 -5.43 -14.54
C GLU A 242 0.84 -5.97 -15.97
N GLN A 243 1.69 -6.90 -16.43
CA GLN A 243 1.50 -7.54 -17.73
C GLN A 243 0.24 -8.41 -17.73
N MET A 244 0.01 -9.18 -16.67
CA MET A 244 -1.16 -10.04 -16.54
C MET A 244 -2.45 -9.24 -16.46
N THR A 245 -2.43 -8.11 -15.75
CA THR A 245 -3.56 -7.16 -15.70
C THR A 245 -3.86 -6.60 -17.10
N LYS A 246 -2.83 -6.20 -17.85
CA LYS A 246 -2.99 -5.73 -19.24
C LYS A 246 -3.53 -6.80 -20.17
N ALA A 247 -3.04 -8.03 -20.04
CA ALA A 247 -3.51 -9.17 -20.83
C ALA A 247 -4.99 -9.46 -20.53
N GLY A 248 -5.39 -9.49 -19.26
CA GLY A 248 -6.78 -9.69 -18.85
C GLY A 248 -7.71 -8.59 -19.36
N ARG A 249 -7.32 -7.32 -19.19
CA ARG A 249 -8.09 -6.17 -19.69
C ARG A 249 -8.25 -6.22 -21.21
N ALA A 250 -7.18 -6.51 -21.95
CA ALA A 250 -7.22 -6.61 -23.41
C ALA A 250 -8.10 -7.78 -23.87
N ARG A 251 -7.98 -8.95 -23.22
CA ARG A 251 -8.77 -10.14 -23.57
C ARG A 251 -10.26 -9.93 -23.29
N ALA A 252 -10.60 -9.45 -22.09
CA ALA A 252 -11.96 -9.13 -21.71
C ALA A 252 -12.62 -8.14 -22.68
N SER A 253 -11.94 -7.02 -22.98
CA SER A 253 -12.45 -6.01 -23.91
C SER A 253 -12.61 -6.56 -25.32
N SER A 254 -11.72 -7.44 -25.79
CA SER A 254 -11.83 -8.08 -27.12
C SER A 254 -13.07 -8.97 -27.27
N LEU A 255 -13.61 -9.46 -26.16
CA LEU A 255 -14.80 -10.31 -26.08
C LEU A 255 -16.04 -9.55 -25.59
N GLY A 256 -15.96 -8.22 -25.49
CA GLY A 256 -17.09 -7.38 -25.11
C GLY A 256 -17.42 -7.37 -23.61
N PHE A 257 -16.47 -7.71 -22.74
CA PHE A 257 -16.63 -7.56 -21.29
C PHE A 257 -16.05 -6.24 -20.78
N PRO A 258 -16.63 -5.64 -19.73
CA PRO A 258 -16.15 -4.38 -19.16
C PRO A 258 -14.76 -4.52 -18.52
N ASP A 259 -14.44 -5.69 -17.97
CA ASP A 259 -13.15 -6.01 -17.37
C ASP A 259 -12.90 -7.52 -17.25
N ALA A 260 -11.72 -7.87 -16.68
CA ALA A 260 -11.33 -9.25 -16.45
C ALA A 260 -12.19 -9.97 -15.39
N TYR A 261 -12.81 -9.24 -14.46
CA TYR A 261 -13.66 -9.83 -13.42
C TYR A 261 -14.94 -10.38 -14.02
N ALA A 262 -15.69 -9.54 -14.76
CA ALA A 262 -16.91 -9.96 -15.45
C ALA A 262 -16.64 -11.08 -16.46
N PHE A 263 -15.53 -10.98 -17.20
CA PHE A 263 -15.08 -12.01 -18.13
C PHE A 263 -14.83 -13.37 -17.45
N THR A 264 -14.03 -13.39 -16.38
CA THR A 264 -13.71 -14.64 -15.67
C THR A 264 -14.89 -15.25 -14.94
N LYS A 265 -15.83 -14.42 -14.43
CA LYS A 265 -17.10 -14.90 -13.87
C LYS A 265 -18.00 -15.54 -14.92
N ALA A 266 -18.12 -14.93 -16.11
CA ALA A 266 -18.91 -15.51 -17.20
C ALA A 266 -18.37 -16.87 -17.63
N LEU A 267 -17.04 -17.00 -17.79
CA LEU A 267 -16.42 -18.29 -18.08
C LEU A 267 -16.54 -19.29 -16.93
N GLY A 268 -16.55 -18.81 -15.68
CA GLY A 268 -16.76 -19.65 -14.49
C GLY A 268 -18.16 -20.26 -14.44
N GLU A 269 -19.19 -19.52 -14.85
CA GLU A 269 -20.55 -20.06 -14.97
C GLU A 269 -20.63 -21.18 -16.02
N ARG A 270 -19.99 -20.96 -17.18
CA ARG A 270 -19.90 -21.97 -18.24
C ARG A 270 -19.15 -23.21 -17.76
N ALA A 271 -17.97 -23.01 -17.16
CA ALA A 271 -17.16 -24.10 -16.64
C ALA A 271 -17.91 -24.90 -15.57
N LEU A 272 -18.61 -24.23 -14.65
CA LEU A 272 -19.43 -24.88 -13.62
C LEU A 272 -20.56 -25.68 -14.24
N THR A 273 -21.32 -25.09 -15.16
CA THR A 273 -22.45 -25.77 -15.82
C THR A 273 -22.00 -27.01 -16.59
N GLU A 274 -20.83 -26.96 -17.23
CA GLU A 274 -20.26 -28.08 -17.98
C GLU A 274 -19.69 -29.19 -17.08
N THR A 275 -19.15 -28.85 -15.90
CA THR A 275 -18.35 -29.77 -15.08
C THR A 275 -19.00 -30.19 -13.76
N ARG A 276 -20.16 -29.64 -13.39
CA ARG A 276 -20.83 -29.90 -12.10
C ARG A 276 -21.21 -31.38 -11.86
N GLY A 277 -21.29 -32.20 -12.90
CA GLY A 277 -21.82 -33.56 -12.80
C GLY A 277 -23.26 -33.55 -12.27
N ASP A 278 -23.54 -34.39 -11.26
CA ASP A 278 -24.85 -34.52 -10.63
C ASP A 278 -25.09 -33.49 -9.49
N VAL A 279 -24.14 -32.59 -9.23
CA VAL A 279 -24.30 -31.56 -8.18
C VAL A 279 -25.38 -30.57 -8.60
N ALA A 280 -26.37 -30.37 -7.73
CA ALA A 280 -27.44 -29.42 -7.95
C ALA A 280 -26.91 -27.98 -7.77
N VAL A 281 -27.14 -27.11 -8.76
CA VAL A 281 -26.55 -25.76 -8.80
C VAL A 281 -27.61 -24.68 -8.98
N SER A 282 -27.48 -23.59 -8.22
CA SER A 282 -28.14 -22.31 -8.48
C SER A 282 -27.10 -21.20 -8.62
N ILE A 283 -27.35 -20.22 -9.48
CA ILE A 283 -26.45 -19.09 -9.72
C ILE A 283 -27.14 -17.81 -9.26
N VAL A 284 -26.51 -17.07 -8.34
CA VAL A 284 -27.00 -15.75 -7.91
C VAL A 284 -26.10 -14.67 -8.50
N ARG A 285 -26.66 -13.76 -9.29
CA ARG A 285 -25.96 -12.68 -9.99
C ARG A 285 -26.29 -11.32 -9.37
N PRO A 286 -25.56 -10.85 -8.36
CA PRO A 286 -25.70 -9.47 -7.89
C PRO A 286 -25.09 -8.44 -8.86
N SER A 287 -25.64 -7.22 -8.85
CA SER A 287 -24.99 -6.04 -9.43
C SER A 287 -23.92 -5.46 -8.49
N ILE A 288 -23.59 -4.16 -8.58
CA ILE A 288 -22.61 -3.54 -7.68
C ILE A 288 -23.18 -3.56 -6.26
N ILE A 289 -22.57 -4.37 -5.39
CA ILE A 289 -22.98 -4.48 -3.99
C ILE A 289 -22.39 -3.31 -3.21
N GLU A 290 -23.25 -2.49 -2.61
CA GLU A 290 -22.86 -1.36 -1.76
C GLU A 290 -23.36 -1.56 -0.31
N SER A 291 -23.17 -0.54 0.53
CA SER A 291 -23.48 -0.58 1.96
C SER A 291 -24.88 -1.11 2.28
N ALA A 292 -25.03 -1.77 3.43
CA ALA A 292 -26.33 -2.24 3.92
C ALA A 292 -27.36 -1.11 4.00
N LEU A 293 -28.58 -1.38 3.56
CA LEU A 293 -29.71 -0.47 3.74
C LEU A 293 -30.17 -0.49 5.21
N ALA A 294 -30.32 -1.68 5.78
CA ALA A 294 -30.83 -1.91 7.13
C ALA A 294 -29.94 -2.84 7.95
N GLU A 295 -29.45 -3.95 7.40
CA GLU A 295 -28.79 -5.01 8.19
C GLU A 295 -27.36 -5.33 7.69
N PRO A 296 -26.38 -5.61 8.58
CA PRO A 296 -26.47 -5.76 10.05
C PRO A 296 -26.72 -4.44 10.79
N HIS A 297 -26.39 -3.31 10.17
CA HIS A 297 -26.89 -2.00 10.53
C HIS A 297 -26.84 -1.10 9.29
N PRO A 298 -27.63 0.00 9.23
CA PRO A 298 -27.58 0.91 8.10
C PRO A 298 -26.16 1.41 7.85
N GLY A 299 -25.75 1.40 6.59
CA GLY A 299 -24.46 1.91 6.15
C GLY A 299 -23.29 0.97 6.43
N TRP A 300 -23.53 -0.24 6.96
CA TRP A 300 -22.46 -1.23 7.13
C TRP A 300 -21.87 -1.60 5.76
N ILE A 301 -20.57 -1.42 5.62
CA ILE A 301 -19.83 -1.74 4.40
C ILE A 301 -18.43 -2.22 4.77
N ARG A 302 -17.86 -3.13 3.99
CA ARG A 302 -16.54 -3.69 4.28
C ARG A 302 -15.59 -3.48 3.11
N GLY A 303 -14.58 -2.66 3.35
CA GLY A 303 -13.53 -2.38 2.39
C GLY A 303 -13.80 -1.10 1.61
N PHE A 304 -12.77 -0.63 0.92
CA PHE A 304 -12.78 0.64 0.19
C PHE A 304 -12.38 0.35 -1.26
N ARG A 305 -13.30 -0.19 -2.06
CA ARG A 305 -12.98 -0.88 -3.33
C ARG A 305 -13.97 -0.64 -4.47
N MET A 306 -15.23 -0.33 -4.19
CA MET A 306 -16.28 -0.15 -5.20
C MET A 306 -16.43 1.34 -5.50
N ALA A 307 -17.55 2.02 -5.23
CA ALA A 307 -17.69 3.43 -5.57
C ALA A 307 -16.87 4.39 -4.67
N GLU A 308 -16.47 3.96 -3.48
CA GLU A 308 -15.95 4.82 -2.42
C GLU A 308 -14.63 5.55 -2.79
N PRO A 309 -13.63 4.91 -3.44
CA PRO A 309 -12.42 5.60 -3.88
C PRO A 309 -12.69 6.77 -4.84
N VAL A 310 -13.66 6.62 -5.73
CA VAL A 310 -14.05 7.65 -6.70
C VAL A 310 -14.73 8.80 -6.00
N ILE A 311 -15.73 8.50 -5.15
CA ILE A 311 -16.48 9.52 -4.41
C ILE A 311 -15.54 10.29 -3.49
N ALA A 312 -14.62 9.62 -2.78
CA ALA A 312 -13.64 10.29 -1.94
C ALA A 312 -12.62 11.12 -2.74
N ALA A 313 -12.22 10.67 -3.94
CA ALA A 313 -11.35 11.46 -4.82
C ALA A 313 -12.06 12.71 -5.35
N TYR A 314 -13.35 12.59 -5.67
CA TYR A 314 -14.21 13.73 -6.01
C TYR A 314 -14.34 14.71 -4.85
N ALA A 315 -14.67 14.22 -3.64
CA ALA A 315 -14.83 15.03 -2.44
C ALA A 315 -13.55 15.79 -2.04
N ARG A 316 -12.37 15.24 -2.36
CA ARG A 316 -11.06 15.90 -2.19
C ARG A 316 -10.70 16.87 -3.32
N GLY A 317 -11.59 17.06 -4.31
CA GLY A 317 -11.35 17.90 -5.49
C GLY A 317 -10.33 17.35 -6.48
N LEU A 318 -9.96 16.06 -6.38
CA LEU A 318 -8.98 15.42 -7.27
C LEU A 318 -9.59 15.05 -8.63
N LEU A 319 -10.86 14.65 -8.64
CA LEU A 319 -11.63 14.35 -9.86
C LEU A 319 -12.58 15.50 -10.16
N LYS A 320 -12.42 16.14 -11.33
CA LYS A 320 -13.26 17.25 -11.80
C LYS A 320 -14.30 16.83 -12.83
N GLU A 321 -14.07 15.71 -13.51
CA GLU A 321 -14.87 15.19 -14.61
C GLU A 321 -15.09 13.69 -14.36
N PHE A 322 -16.30 13.18 -14.59
CA PHE A 322 -16.60 11.74 -14.49
C PHE A 322 -16.83 11.15 -15.90
N PRO A 323 -16.21 10.02 -16.24
CA PRO A 323 -16.40 9.35 -17.53
C PRO A 323 -17.72 8.56 -17.50
N GLY A 324 -18.84 9.20 -17.81
CA GLY A 324 -20.14 8.53 -17.85
C GLY A 324 -21.18 9.32 -18.64
N VAL A 325 -22.32 8.67 -18.90
CA VAL A 325 -23.48 9.29 -19.54
C VAL A 325 -24.51 9.58 -18.43
N PRO A 326 -24.99 10.82 -18.25
CA PRO A 326 -25.92 11.18 -17.17
C PRO A 326 -27.19 10.32 -17.12
N GLU A 327 -27.66 9.88 -18.29
CA GLU A 327 -28.85 9.05 -18.47
C GLU A 327 -28.61 7.57 -18.16
N GLY A 328 -27.35 7.14 -18.09
CA GLY A 328 -26.96 5.76 -17.81
C GLY A 328 -27.37 5.32 -16.40
N ILE A 329 -27.73 4.05 -16.26
CA ILE A 329 -28.08 3.43 -14.98
C ILE A 329 -26.79 2.97 -14.30
N VAL A 330 -26.66 3.28 -13.01
CA VAL A 330 -25.64 2.71 -12.14
C VAL A 330 -26.30 1.67 -11.26
N ASP A 331 -26.14 0.40 -11.65
CA ASP A 331 -26.82 -0.72 -11.02
C ASP A 331 -26.20 -1.09 -9.66
N VAL A 332 -26.67 -0.39 -8.62
CA VAL A 332 -26.29 -0.61 -7.23
C VAL A 332 -27.36 -1.44 -6.51
N ILE A 333 -26.93 -2.34 -5.64
CA ILE A 333 -27.80 -3.10 -4.74
C ILE A 333 -27.20 -3.14 -3.32
N PRO A 334 -27.98 -2.86 -2.25
CA PRO A 334 -27.52 -3.02 -0.88
C PRO A 334 -27.18 -4.48 -0.53
N VAL A 335 -26.12 -4.70 0.25
CA VAL A 335 -25.64 -6.05 0.60
C VAL A 335 -26.67 -6.92 1.33
N ASP A 336 -27.52 -6.32 2.15
CA ASP A 336 -28.58 -7.04 2.89
C ASP A 336 -29.66 -7.63 1.99
N LEU A 337 -30.01 -6.96 0.90
CA LEU A 337 -30.93 -7.51 -0.10
C LEU A 337 -30.29 -8.73 -0.78
N VAL A 338 -29.00 -8.64 -1.14
CA VAL A 338 -28.26 -9.76 -1.75
C VAL A 338 -28.16 -10.96 -0.80
N VAL A 339 -27.84 -10.73 0.48
CA VAL A 339 -27.79 -11.79 1.49
C VAL A 339 -29.15 -12.45 1.65
N ALA A 340 -30.23 -11.66 1.76
CA ALA A 340 -31.58 -12.18 1.88
C ALA A 340 -31.98 -13.03 0.66
N THR A 341 -31.62 -12.60 -0.57
CA THR A 341 -31.84 -13.42 -1.77
C THR A 341 -31.07 -14.75 -1.72
N ILE A 342 -29.79 -14.75 -1.33
CA ILE A 342 -29.00 -15.99 -1.22
C ILE A 342 -29.65 -16.96 -0.23
N MET A 343 -30.12 -16.46 0.91
CA MET A 343 -30.82 -17.27 1.90
C MET A 343 -32.17 -17.80 1.37
N ALA A 344 -32.92 -16.98 0.63
CA ALA A 344 -34.16 -17.40 0.00
C ALA A 344 -33.94 -18.49 -1.07
N VAL A 345 -32.91 -18.34 -1.90
CA VAL A 345 -32.50 -19.37 -2.89
C VAL A 345 -32.08 -20.66 -2.20
N ALA A 346 -31.33 -20.56 -1.10
CA ALA A 346 -30.93 -21.71 -0.27
C ALA A 346 -32.14 -22.42 0.36
N ALA A 347 -33.11 -21.66 0.86
CA ALA A 347 -34.34 -22.20 1.47
C ALA A 347 -35.25 -22.86 0.43
N ARG A 348 -35.37 -22.27 -0.76
CA ARG A 348 -36.16 -22.81 -1.88
C ARG A 348 -35.55 -24.10 -2.43
N GLY A 349 -34.23 -24.23 -2.39
CA GLY A 349 -33.50 -25.34 -2.98
C GLY A 349 -33.28 -25.22 -4.50
N PRO A 350 -32.66 -26.23 -5.11
CA PRO A 350 -32.33 -26.22 -6.53
C PRO A 350 -33.58 -26.42 -7.40
N VAL A 351 -33.56 -25.80 -8.58
CA VAL A 351 -34.57 -26.01 -9.64
C VAL A 351 -33.93 -26.90 -10.71
N GLU A 352 -34.59 -28.00 -11.07
CA GLU A 352 -34.13 -28.97 -12.08
C GLU A 352 -34.97 -28.84 -13.36
N PRO A 353 -34.46 -29.23 -14.55
CA PRO A 353 -33.21 -29.96 -14.83
C PRO A 353 -31.96 -29.11 -15.12
N SER A 354 -32.09 -27.78 -15.15
CA SER A 354 -30.98 -26.87 -15.44
C SER A 354 -30.74 -25.89 -14.29
N PRO A 355 -29.48 -25.47 -14.06
CA PRO A 355 -29.19 -24.48 -13.03
C PRO A 355 -30.04 -23.22 -13.24
N ASP A 356 -30.72 -22.78 -12.19
CA ASP A 356 -31.45 -21.52 -12.25
C ASP A 356 -30.51 -20.34 -11.98
N VAL A 357 -30.84 -19.22 -12.60
CA VAL A 357 -30.12 -17.96 -12.46
C VAL A 357 -31.05 -16.96 -11.80
N VAL A 358 -30.66 -16.38 -10.67
CA VAL A 358 -31.40 -15.30 -10.01
C VAL A 358 -30.55 -14.04 -10.04
N GLN A 359 -31.01 -13.00 -10.72
CA GLN A 359 -30.36 -11.69 -10.77
C GLN A 359 -30.80 -10.82 -9.60
N VAL A 360 -29.86 -10.11 -8.98
CA VAL A 360 -30.11 -9.20 -7.86
C VAL A 360 -29.57 -7.83 -8.22
N ALA A 361 -30.42 -7.00 -8.81
CA ALA A 361 -30.09 -5.65 -9.27
C ALA A 361 -31.28 -4.71 -9.03
N SER A 362 -31.08 -3.40 -9.23
CA SER A 362 -32.14 -2.40 -9.05
C SER A 362 -32.62 -1.77 -10.35
N GLY A 363 -31.79 -1.77 -11.41
CA GLY A 363 -31.96 -0.96 -12.61
C GLY A 363 -33.24 -1.18 -13.40
N ALA A 364 -33.78 -2.40 -13.44
CA ALA A 364 -35.01 -2.68 -14.19
C ALA A 364 -36.28 -2.14 -13.51
N ILE A 365 -36.31 -2.06 -12.18
CA ILE A 365 -37.52 -1.69 -11.43
C ILE A 365 -37.41 -0.37 -10.67
N ASN A 366 -36.21 -0.03 -10.20
CA ASN A 366 -35.92 1.16 -9.39
C ASN A 366 -34.57 1.78 -9.81
N PRO A 367 -34.48 2.34 -11.03
CA PRO A 367 -33.21 2.77 -11.62
C PRO A 367 -32.59 3.98 -10.90
N LEU A 368 -31.33 3.83 -10.48
CA LEU A 368 -30.45 4.95 -10.12
C LEU A 368 -29.67 5.41 -11.34
N LYS A 369 -29.89 6.65 -11.79
CA LYS A 369 -29.14 7.25 -12.90
C LYS A 369 -27.86 7.94 -12.42
N TYR A 370 -26.80 7.94 -13.24
CA TYR A 370 -25.55 8.65 -12.91
C TYR A 370 -25.77 10.14 -12.61
N GLY A 371 -26.64 10.82 -13.37
CA GLY A 371 -26.99 12.22 -13.10
C GLY A 371 -27.60 12.41 -11.71
N LYS A 372 -28.56 11.54 -11.33
CA LYS A 372 -29.19 11.59 -10.00
C LYS A 372 -28.19 11.29 -8.88
N LEU A 373 -27.36 10.26 -9.05
CA LEU A 373 -26.31 9.94 -8.08
C LEU A 373 -25.36 11.13 -7.89
N PHE A 374 -24.96 11.77 -8.98
CA PHE A 374 -24.12 12.96 -8.92
C PHE A 374 -24.78 14.11 -8.13
N ASP A 375 -26.04 14.41 -8.42
CA ASP A 375 -26.76 15.50 -7.73
C ASP A 375 -26.85 15.22 -6.23
N LEU A 376 -27.12 13.97 -5.83
CA LEU A 376 -27.17 13.55 -4.43
C LEU A 376 -25.81 13.69 -3.74
N VAL A 377 -24.73 13.22 -4.37
CA VAL A 377 -23.37 13.26 -3.83
C VAL A 377 -22.83 14.69 -3.75
N SER A 378 -22.98 15.45 -4.83
CA SER A 378 -22.51 16.84 -4.90
C SER A 378 -23.28 17.76 -3.96
N GLY A 379 -24.61 17.58 -3.86
CA GLY A 379 -25.44 18.29 -2.89
C GLY A 379 -24.98 18.02 -1.46
N TRP A 380 -24.80 16.75 -1.10
CA TRP A 380 -24.37 16.36 0.23
C TRP A 380 -22.99 16.93 0.60
N PHE A 381 -21.99 16.85 -0.28
CA PHE A 381 -20.66 17.43 -0.01
C PHE A 381 -20.61 18.96 -0.11
N THR A 382 -21.59 19.59 -0.76
CA THR A 382 -21.74 21.05 -0.72
C THR A 382 -22.20 21.49 0.67
N GLU A 383 -23.11 20.75 1.29
CA GLU A 383 -23.56 20.98 2.67
C GLU A 383 -22.54 20.52 3.71
N HIS A 384 -21.81 19.43 3.42
CA HIS A 384 -20.83 18.80 4.30
C HIS A 384 -19.43 18.79 3.63
N PRO A 385 -18.74 19.94 3.52
CA PRO A 385 -17.47 20.01 2.80
C PRO A 385 -16.35 19.24 3.50
N VAL A 386 -15.51 18.58 2.70
CA VAL A 386 -14.23 18.02 3.18
C VAL A 386 -13.24 19.17 3.39
N TYR A 387 -12.43 19.09 4.44
CA TYR A 387 -11.42 20.08 4.78
C TYR A 387 -10.02 19.60 4.39
N ASP A 388 -9.22 20.52 3.87
CA ASP A 388 -7.82 20.26 3.56
C ASP A 388 -6.91 20.29 4.82
N GLU A 389 -5.61 20.11 4.62
CA GLU A 389 -4.61 20.20 5.69
C GLU A 389 -4.55 21.58 6.37
N HIS A 390 -5.06 22.62 5.71
CA HIS A 390 -5.10 24.00 6.16
C HIS A 390 -6.44 24.40 6.80
N ASN A 391 -7.31 23.44 7.08
CA ASN A 391 -8.67 23.68 7.59
C ASN A 391 -9.52 24.56 6.66
N GLN A 392 -9.25 24.53 5.36
CA GLN A 392 -10.11 25.17 4.36
C GLN A 392 -11.10 24.16 3.80
N PRO A 393 -12.39 24.52 3.69
CA PRO A 393 -13.37 23.67 3.02
C PRO A 393 -13.02 23.57 1.53
N ILE A 394 -13.03 22.35 1.02
CA ILE A 394 -12.82 22.04 -0.39
C ILE A 394 -14.17 22.22 -1.09
N SER A 395 -14.24 23.17 -2.02
CA SER A 395 -15.39 23.28 -2.91
C SER A 395 -15.39 22.10 -3.87
N VAL A 396 -16.45 21.30 -3.85
CA VAL A 396 -16.63 20.25 -4.83
C VAL A 396 -16.82 20.85 -6.22
N PRO A 397 -16.17 20.31 -7.26
CA PRO A 397 -16.34 20.80 -8.61
C PRO A 397 -17.73 20.45 -9.15
N GLN A 398 -18.31 21.33 -9.97
CA GLN A 398 -19.46 20.96 -10.80
C GLN A 398 -19.00 19.90 -11.81
N TRP A 399 -19.62 18.72 -11.84
CA TRP A 399 -19.28 17.73 -12.86
C TRP A 399 -19.69 18.22 -14.23
N SER A 400 -18.76 18.03 -15.16
CA SER A 400 -19.11 17.84 -16.55
C SER A 400 -18.96 16.35 -16.86
N PHE A 401 -19.77 15.86 -17.79
CA PHE A 401 -19.74 14.48 -18.30
C PHE A 401 -19.11 14.42 -19.70
N PRO A 402 -17.83 14.82 -19.89
CA PRO A 402 -17.17 14.63 -21.16
C PRO A 402 -16.85 13.14 -21.35
N GLY A 403 -17.01 12.63 -22.58
CA GLY A 403 -16.68 11.24 -22.88
C GLY A 403 -15.27 10.84 -22.43
N ARG A 404 -15.13 9.60 -21.93
CA ARG A 404 -13.92 9.01 -21.31
C ARG A 404 -12.60 9.41 -21.97
N GLY A 405 -12.55 9.37 -23.31
CA GLY A 405 -11.35 9.71 -24.07
C GLY A 405 -10.84 11.14 -23.89
N ARG A 406 -11.70 12.11 -23.56
CA ARG A 406 -11.27 13.49 -23.26
C ARG A 406 -10.62 13.58 -21.88
N VAL A 407 -11.25 12.98 -20.86
CA VAL A 407 -10.75 12.96 -19.47
C VAL A 407 -9.37 12.30 -19.41
N SER A 408 -9.23 11.10 -19.99
CA SER A 408 -7.95 10.37 -20.01
C SER A 408 -6.84 11.16 -20.71
N ARG A 409 -7.12 11.85 -21.83
CA ARG A 409 -6.12 12.70 -22.52
C ARG A 409 -5.68 13.89 -21.68
N GLN A 410 -6.59 14.52 -20.93
CA GLN A 410 -6.24 15.63 -20.03
C GLN A 410 -5.31 15.16 -18.92
N LEU A 411 -5.66 14.06 -18.25
CA LEU A 411 -4.86 13.46 -17.18
C LEU A 411 -3.47 13.03 -17.68
N GLN A 412 -3.39 12.37 -18.84
CA GLN A 412 -2.11 11.97 -19.43
C GLN A 412 -1.21 13.16 -19.79
N ARG A 413 -1.77 14.27 -20.29
CA ARG A 413 -0.99 15.49 -20.58
C ARG A 413 -0.45 16.10 -19.29
N ALA A 414 -1.28 16.20 -18.26
CA ALA A 414 -0.87 16.72 -16.95
C ALA A 414 0.23 15.84 -16.34
N GLN A 415 0.07 14.52 -16.37
CA GLN A 415 1.09 13.58 -15.90
C GLN A 415 2.42 13.78 -16.62
N ARG A 416 2.46 13.76 -17.96
CA ARG A 416 3.70 13.97 -18.77
C ARG A 416 4.41 15.29 -18.44
N SER A 417 3.65 16.36 -18.20
CA SER A 417 4.21 17.66 -17.83
C SER A 417 4.94 17.60 -16.48
N LEU A 418 4.36 16.91 -15.50
CA LEU A 418 4.98 16.68 -14.20
C LEU A 418 6.19 15.75 -14.28
N GLU A 419 6.17 14.71 -15.12
CA GLU A 419 7.35 13.84 -15.31
C GLU A 419 8.54 14.62 -15.85
N THR A 420 8.29 15.59 -16.72
CA THR A 420 9.31 16.46 -17.27
C THR A 420 9.86 17.40 -16.20
N ALA A 421 8.99 18.03 -15.40
CA ALA A 421 9.39 18.89 -14.29
C ALA A 421 10.19 18.14 -13.21
N ASP A 422 9.76 16.93 -12.85
CA ASP A 422 10.44 16.06 -11.90
C ASP A 422 11.85 15.66 -12.37
N ARG A 423 11.99 15.32 -13.67
CA ARG A 423 13.30 15.01 -14.28
C ARG A 423 14.27 16.19 -14.20
N VAL A 424 13.78 17.42 -14.36
CA VAL A 424 14.59 18.63 -14.25
C VAL A 424 15.00 18.90 -12.80
N LEU A 425 14.06 18.81 -11.86
CA LEU A 425 14.33 19.09 -10.45
C LEU A 425 15.21 18.03 -9.78
N SER A 426 15.05 16.76 -10.13
CA SER A 426 15.89 15.67 -9.64
C SER A 426 17.34 15.72 -10.15
N ALA A 427 17.61 16.48 -11.22
CA ALA A 427 18.98 16.74 -11.68
C ALA A 427 19.72 17.79 -10.83
N LEU A 428 18.99 18.59 -10.02
CA LEU A 428 19.57 19.64 -9.18
C LEU A 428 19.92 19.11 -7.77
N PRO A 429 21.06 19.51 -7.18
CA PRO A 429 21.47 19.12 -5.83
C PRO A 429 20.69 19.92 -4.76
N LEU A 430 19.39 19.65 -4.62
CA LEU A 430 18.51 20.30 -3.65
C LEU A 430 18.54 19.58 -2.29
N ARG A 431 18.62 20.33 -1.20
CA ARG A 431 18.58 19.82 0.20
C ARG A 431 17.65 20.67 1.07
N GLY A 432 17.22 20.09 2.20
CA GLY A 432 16.44 20.80 3.20
C GLY A 432 15.10 21.31 2.66
N ARG A 433 14.81 22.61 2.82
CA ARG A 433 13.49 23.17 2.43
C ARG A 433 13.19 23.07 0.94
N HIS A 434 14.20 23.11 0.07
CA HIS A 434 14.00 22.99 -1.38
C HIS A 434 13.65 21.56 -1.83
N ALA A 435 14.11 20.54 -1.10
CA ALA A 435 13.72 19.14 -1.33
C ALA A 435 12.21 18.92 -1.14
N LEU A 436 11.57 19.69 -0.25
CA LEU A 436 10.14 19.59 0.01
C LEU A 436 9.27 19.97 -1.20
N MET A 437 9.76 20.86 -2.08
CA MET A 437 9.06 21.26 -3.31
C MET A 437 9.03 20.10 -4.32
N SER A 438 10.15 19.40 -4.50
CA SER A 438 10.20 18.21 -5.37
C SER A 438 9.33 17.08 -4.84
N ALA A 439 9.35 16.84 -3.52
CA ALA A 439 8.48 15.85 -2.91
C ALA A 439 6.97 16.22 -3.03
N SER A 440 6.62 17.52 -3.06
CA SER A 440 5.24 17.97 -3.35
C SER A 440 4.84 17.72 -4.81
N LEU A 441 5.77 17.84 -5.76
CA LEU A 441 5.50 17.50 -7.17
C LEU A 441 5.33 15.99 -7.37
N GLU A 442 6.12 15.17 -6.70
CA GLU A 442 5.95 13.72 -6.71
C GLU A 442 4.56 13.32 -6.16
N GLU A 443 4.10 13.97 -5.09
CA GLU A 443 2.77 13.77 -4.53
C GLU A 443 1.66 14.13 -5.52
N ARG A 444 1.74 15.30 -6.17
CA ARG A 444 0.77 15.70 -7.21
C ARG A 444 0.74 14.69 -8.37
N ARG A 445 1.90 14.16 -8.77
CA ARG A 445 1.97 13.11 -9.80
C ARG A 445 1.26 11.83 -9.36
N GLN A 446 1.46 11.40 -8.12
CA GLN A 446 0.77 10.23 -7.57
C GLN A 446 -0.74 10.45 -7.47
N GLN A 447 -1.19 11.66 -7.11
CA GLN A 447 -2.61 12.03 -7.12
C GLN A 447 -3.22 11.93 -8.52
N LEU A 448 -2.55 12.44 -9.55
CA LEU A 448 -3.01 12.31 -10.94
C LEU A 448 -2.99 10.87 -11.45
N GLY A 449 -1.99 10.08 -11.06
CA GLY A 449 -1.93 8.65 -11.40
C GLY A 449 -3.15 7.89 -10.87
N ARG A 450 -3.49 8.11 -9.60
CA ARG A 450 -4.70 7.53 -8.98
C ARG A 450 -5.99 7.99 -9.67
N ALA A 451 -6.08 9.27 -10.02
CA ALA A 451 -7.24 9.78 -10.76
C ALA A 451 -7.40 9.11 -12.13
N ASN A 452 -6.31 8.86 -12.86
CA ASN A 452 -6.35 8.17 -14.15
C ASN A 452 -6.74 6.69 -13.99
N GLU A 453 -6.21 6.02 -12.98
CA GLU A 453 -6.56 4.64 -12.63
C GLU A 453 -8.06 4.52 -12.35
N TYR A 454 -8.64 5.40 -11.54
CA TYR A 454 -10.08 5.44 -11.29
C TYR A 454 -10.89 5.68 -12.58
N VAL A 455 -10.52 6.67 -13.40
CA VAL A 455 -11.21 6.92 -14.67
C VAL A 455 -11.17 5.71 -15.61
N GLU A 456 -10.06 4.96 -15.63
CA GLU A 456 -9.94 3.75 -16.44
C GLU A 456 -10.78 2.58 -15.92
N LEU A 457 -10.81 2.39 -14.59
CA LEU A 457 -11.53 1.29 -13.94
C LEU A 457 -13.04 1.47 -14.00
N TYR A 458 -13.55 2.63 -13.60
CA TYR A 458 -14.99 2.86 -13.48
C TYR A 458 -15.64 3.28 -14.81
N GLY A 459 -14.84 3.76 -15.78
CA GLY A 459 -15.35 4.16 -17.08
C GLY A 459 -15.98 3.02 -17.89
N SER A 460 -15.54 1.77 -17.74
CA SER A 460 -16.16 0.63 -18.46
C SER A 460 -17.54 0.26 -17.91
N TYR A 461 -17.74 0.40 -16.60
CA TYR A 461 -19.03 0.18 -15.95
C TYR A 461 -20.02 1.32 -16.23
N ALA A 462 -19.53 2.55 -16.36
CA ALA A 462 -20.35 3.70 -16.74
C ALA A 462 -20.81 3.69 -18.20
N GLU A 463 -20.21 2.84 -19.05
CA GLU A 463 -20.61 2.61 -20.44
C GLU A 463 -21.54 1.39 -20.61
N CYS A 464 -21.77 0.61 -19.55
CA CYS A 464 -22.68 -0.53 -19.57
C CYS A 464 -24.14 -0.02 -19.56
N GLU A 465 -24.89 -0.33 -20.61
CA GLU A 465 -26.31 0.04 -20.77
C GLU A 465 -27.22 -1.20 -20.69
N ALA A 466 -26.77 -2.24 -19.98
CA ALA A 466 -27.55 -3.45 -19.76
C ALA A 466 -28.67 -3.17 -18.73
N ILE A 467 -29.86 -3.72 -18.97
CA ILE A 467 -31.01 -3.63 -18.07
C ILE A 467 -31.28 -5.03 -17.54
N TYR A 468 -30.79 -5.34 -16.34
CA TYR A 468 -30.89 -6.65 -15.70
C TYR A 468 -32.34 -6.96 -15.32
N GLN A 469 -32.94 -7.93 -16.00
CA GLN A 469 -34.31 -8.38 -15.69
C GLN A 469 -34.30 -9.23 -14.42
N LEU A 470 -35.40 -9.14 -13.67
CA LEU A 470 -35.53 -9.65 -12.30
C LEU A 470 -36.74 -10.58 -12.16
N ASP A 471 -37.18 -11.22 -13.25
CA ASP A 471 -38.43 -11.98 -13.31
C ASP A 471 -38.46 -13.09 -12.23
N ARG A 472 -37.42 -13.91 -12.12
CA ARG A 472 -37.26 -14.99 -11.13
C ARG A 472 -36.99 -14.47 -9.73
N LEU A 473 -36.32 -13.33 -9.57
CA LEU A 473 -36.17 -12.67 -8.26
C LEU A 473 -37.53 -12.27 -7.71
N LEU A 474 -38.36 -11.64 -8.53
CA LEU A 474 -39.70 -11.19 -8.16
C LEU A 474 -40.65 -12.36 -7.97
N GLU A 475 -40.60 -13.39 -8.82
CA GLU A 475 -41.36 -14.64 -8.60
C GLU A 475 -40.99 -15.29 -7.25
N LEU A 476 -39.70 -15.32 -6.90
CA LEU A 476 -39.25 -15.82 -5.60
C LEU A 476 -39.77 -14.95 -4.45
N TRP A 477 -39.68 -13.62 -4.57
CA TRP A 477 -40.22 -12.68 -3.59
C TRP A 477 -41.73 -12.85 -3.37
N GLU A 478 -42.47 -12.99 -4.48
CA GLU A 478 -43.92 -13.16 -4.48
C GLU A 478 -44.35 -14.50 -3.89
N SER A 479 -43.49 -15.53 -3.95
CA SER A 479 -43.76 -16.84 -3.35
C SER A 479 -43.67 -16.89 -1.82
N LEU A 480 -43.04 -15.89 -1.18
CA LEU A 480 -42.86 -15.83 0.27
C LEU A 480 -44.11 -15.35 1.00
N ASP A 481 -44.30 -15.84 2.23
CA ASP A 481 -45.30 -15.31 3.16
C ASP A 481 -44.89 -13.95 3.74
N ASP A 482 -45.84 -13.30 4.43
CA ASP A 482 -45.65 -11.94 4.94
C ASP A 482 -44.57 -11.86 6.04
N ASP A 483 -44.39 -12.92 6.83
CA ASP A 483 -43.38 -12.98 7.89
C ASP A 483 -41.97 -13.08 7.30
N ASP A 484 -41.78 -13.96 6.30
CA ASP A 484 -40.52 -14.07 5.55
C ASP A 484 -40.22 -12.79 4.78
N ARG A 485 -41.22 -12.15 4.16
CA ARG A 485 -41.02 -10.85 3.48
C ARG A 485 -40.56 -9.77 4.45
N ALA A 486 -41.13 -9.73 5.66
CA ALA A 486 -40.71 -8.78 6.69
C ALA A 486 -39.28 -9.07 7.19
N ALA A 487 -38.93 -10.34 7.40
CA ALA A 487 -37.64 -10.73 7.96
C ALA A 487 -36.48 -10.78 6.93
N PHE A 488 -36.78 -11.05 5.67
CA PHE A 488 -35.81 -11.28 4.58
C PHE A 488 -36.15 -10.44 3.35
N CYS A 489 -36.34 -9.13 3.53
CA CYS A 489 -36.62 -8.24 2.40
C CYS A 489 -35.49 -8.25 1.36
N PHE A 490 -35.83 -8.62 0.12
CA PHE A 490 -34.95 -8.53 -1.05
C PHE A 490 -35.62 -7.87 -2.27
N ASP A 491 -36.71 -7.12 -2.07
CA ASP A 491 -37.34 -6.31 -3.11
C ASP A 491 -36.55 -5.01 -3.35
N PRO A 492 -35.92 -4.80 -4.53
CA PRO A 492 -35.17 -3.58 -4.82
C PRO A 492 -36.03 -2.30 -4.90
N SER A 493 -37.37 -2.42 -4.98
CA SER A 493 -38.27 -1.26 -5.05
C SER A 493 -38.31 -0.44 -3.76
N VAL A 494 -37.93 -1.05 -2.63
CA VAL A 494 -37.94 -0.42 -1.30
C VAL A 494 -36.84 0.62 -1.11
N VAL A 495 -35.85 0.67 -2.00
CA VAL A 495 -34.69 1.57 -1.87
C VAL A 495 -35.10 3.00 -2.26
N ASP A 496 -35.25 3.88 -1.28
CA ASP A 496 -35.25 5.33 -1.52
C ASP A 496 -33.81 5.80 -1.75
N TRP A 497 -33.46 6.07 -3.01
CA TRP A 497 -32.12 6.51 -3.38
C TRP A 497 -31.63 7.78 -2.69
N THR A 498 -32.53 8.70 -2.35
CA THR A 498 -32.15 9.95 -1.67
C THR A 498 -31.71 9.65 -0.26
N TYR A 499 -32.55 8.93 0.50
CA TYR A 499 -32.24 8.47 1.84
C TYR A 499 -31.00 7.56 1.85
N TYR A 500 -30.97 6.56 0.99
CA TYR A 500 -29.87 5.60 0.93
C TYR A 500 -28.53 6.27 0.64
N VAL A 501 -28.46 7.19 -0.34
CA VAL A 501 -27.18 7.84 -0.67
C VAL A 501 -26.77 8.83 0.42
N GLN A 502 -27.68 9.71 0.87
CA GLN A 502 -27.33 10.86 1.73
C GLN A 502 -27.29 10.53 3.22
N GLU A 503 -28.17 9.65 3.69
CA GLU A 503 -28.31 9.33 5.11
C GLU A 503 -27.64 8.01 5.50
N VAL A 504 -27.40 7.11 4.53
CA VAL A 504 -26.87 5.76 4.80
C VAL A 504 -25.45 5.59 4.24
N HIS A 505 -25.28 5.71 2.93
CA HIS A 505 -24.02 5.36 2.25
C HIS A 505 -22.91 6.40 2.45
N LEU A 506 -23.17 7.68 2.16
CA LEU A 506 -22.16 8.74 2.25
C LEU A 506 -21.61 8.96 3.66
N PRO A 507 -22.42 8.99 4.74
CA PRO A 507 -21.91 9.11 6.10
C PRO A 507 -20.93 8.00 6.47
N SER A 508 -21.30 6.74 6.21
CA SER A 508 -20.41 5.58 6.44
C SER A 508 -19.14 5.64 5.61
N MET A 509 -19.28 5.99 4.32
CA MET A 509 -18.14 6.10 3.41
C MET A 509 -17.12 7.15 3.89
N VAL A 510 -17.61 8.30 4.35
CA VAL A 510 -16.79 9.40 4.89
C VAL A 510 -16.00 8.96 6.12
N GLU A 511 -16.64 8.23 7.04
CA GLU A 511 -16.01 7.67 8.23
C GLU A 511 -14.92 6.67 7.86
N GLN A 512 -15.22 5.72 6.97
CA GLN A 512 -14.26 4.71 6.53
C GLN A 512 -13.07 5.30 5.77
N ALA A 513 -13.33 6.28 4.90
CA ALA A 513 -12.32 7.03 4.17
C ALA A 513 -11.52 8.00 5.06
N ARG A 514 -11.95 8.17 6.33
CA ARG A 514 -11.40 9.12 7.31
C ARG A 514 -11.29 10.53 6.74
N LEU A 515 -12.33 10.96 6.03
CA LEU A 515 -12.37 12.31 5.48
C LEU A 515 -12.52 13.32 6.61
N LYS A 516 -11.79 14.43 6.49
CA LYS A 516 -11.80 15.49 7.49
C LYS A 516 -13.02 16.38 7.23
N MET A 517 -14.13 16.14 7.93
CA MET A 517 -15.41 16.84 7.67
C MET A 517 -15.62 18.11 8.49
N ALA A 518 -14.67 18.47 9.36
CA ALA A 518 -14.76 19.65 10.20
C ALA A 518 -13.42 20.40 10.24
N PRO A 519 -13.45 21.75 10.42
CA PRO A 519 -12.25 22.51 10.69
C PRO A 519 -11.74 22.07 12.07
N GLY A 520 -10.48 21.67 12.16
CA GLY A 520 -9.90 21.32 13.46
C GLY A 520 -9.93 22.53 14.40
N THR A 521 -10.40 22.36 15.64
CA THR A 521 -10.38 23.46 16.62
C THR A 521 -8.95 23.97 16.79
N SER A 522 -8.78 25.29 16.67
CA SER A 522 -7.47 25.95 16.86
C SER A 522 -6.86 25.70 18.25
N SER A 523 -7.65 25.29 19.25
CA SER A 523 -7.18 24.92 20.59
C SER A 523 -6.74 23.45 20.71
N SER A 524 -7.21 22.55 19.85
CA SER A 524 -6.62 21.23 19.69
C SER A 524 -5.50 21.30 18.65
N ARG A 525 -4.38 21.96 19.00
CA ARG A 525 -3.09 21.40 18.60
C ARG A 525 -2.97 20.07 19.34
N THR A 526 -3.73 19.05 18.90
CA THR A 526 -3.28 17.66 18.99
C THR A 526 -1.83 17.75 18.58
N ASP A 527 -0.93 17.41 19.51
CA ASP A 527 0.50 17.54 19.33
C ASP A 527 0.82 17.17 17.90
N SER A 528 1.26 18.15 17.08
CA SER A 528 1.39 17.95 15.64
C SER A 528 2.08 16.61 15.41
N ARG A 529 1.79 15.85 14.35
CA ARG A 529 2.46 14.54 14.14
C ARG A 529 3.97 14.63 14.43
N SER A 530 4.59 15.74 14.03
CA SER A 530 5.98 16.07 14.36
C SER A 530 6.29 16.21 15.87
N THR A 531 5.43 16.83 16.67
CA THR A 531 5.59 16.93 18.13
C THR A 531 5.42 15.57 18.82
N ARG A 532 4.44 14.77 18.41
CA ARG A 532 4.25 13.42 18.95
C ARG A 532 5.45 12.52 18.67
N LEU A 533 5.93 12.52 17.43
CA LEU A 533 7.13 11.78 17.03
C LEU A 533 8.37 12.30 17.78
N ARG A 534 8.52 13.62 17.97
CA ARG A 534 9.61 14.19 18.78
C ARG A 534 9.59 13.69 20.22
N ARG A 535 8.40 13.58 20.83
CA ARG A 535 8.25 13.06 22.19
C ARG A 535 8.66 11.60 22.28
N GLN A 536 8.25 10.77 21.32
CA GLN A 536 8.62 9.35 21.26
C GLN A 536 10.13 9.13 21.13
N VAL A 537 10.78 9.94 20.30
CA VAL A 537 12.22 9.92 20.08
C VAL A 537 13.02 10.25 21.36
N LEU A 538 12.47 11.07 22.25
CA LEU A 538 13.09 11.44 23.53
C LEU A 538 12.48 10.72 24.73
N ALA A 539 11.69 9.68 24.50
CA ALA A 539 11.01 8.97 25.58
C ALA A 539 12.04 8.18 26.42
N PRO A 540 11.94 8.15 27.76
CA PRO A 540 12.96 7.53 28.62
C PRO A 540 13.22 6.04 28.36
N GLU A 541 12.31 5.35 27.66
CA GLU A 541 12.44 3.93 27.33
C GLU A 541 13.41 3.69 26.17
N ARG A 542 13.85 4.73 25.45
CA ARG A 542 14.83 4.54 24.37
C ARG A 542 16.16 4.09 24.96
N GLN A 543 16.86 3.19 24.27
CA GLN A 543 18.11 2.62 24.77
C GLN A 543 19.33 3.27 24.12
N LEU A 544 19.24 3.54 22.80
CA LEU A 544 20.35 4.02 21.98
C LEU A 544 19.90 5.16 21.06
N ALA A 545 20.79 6.15 20.90
CA ALA A 545 20.65 7.24 19.95
C ALA A 545 21.89 7.32 19.06
N VAL A 546 21.69 6.99 17.79
CA VAL A 546 22.73 6.90 16.77
C VAL A 546 22.68 8.13 15.89
N PHE A 547 23.83 8.76 15.68
CA PHE A 547 23.94 9.96 14.86
C PHE A 547 24.90 9.73 13.70
N ASP A 548 24.48 10.17 12.52
CA ASP A 548 25.41 10.54 11.45
C ASP A 548 26.03 11.93 11.72
N LEU A 549 27.17 12.23 11.09
CA LEU A 549 27.89 13.49 11.26
C LEU A 549 27.58 14.49 10.14
N GLU A 550 27.93 14.15 8.90
CA GLU A 550 27.95 15.08 7.78
C GLU A 550 26.55 15.46 7.31
N ASN A 551 26.22 16.75 7.30
CA ASN A 551 24.90 17.32 7.01
C ASN A 551 23.78 16.94 8.01
N THR A 552 24.04 15.99 8.91
CA THR A 552 23.20 15.69 10.07
C THR A 552 23.54 16.57 11.27
N LEU A 553 24.79 16.55 11.75
CA LEU A 553 25.27 17.35 12.89
C LEU A 553 26.09 18.57 12.49
N ILE A 554 26.74 18.52 11.33
CA ILE A 554 27.53 19.63 10.78
C ILE A 554 27.16 19.93 9.32
N ALA A 555 27.06 21.19 8.93
CA ALA A 555 26.84 21.63 7.54
C ALA A 555 28.13 21.52 6.70
N SER A 556 28.75 20.34 6.70
CA SER A 556 30.05 20.07 6.06
C SER A 556 30.10 18.67 5.44
N ASN A 557 31.20 18.38 4.77
CA ASN A 557 31.51 17.06 4.20
C ASN A 557 33.01 16.75 4.36
N VAL A 558 33.39 15.50 4.09
CA VAL A 558 34.80 15.03 4.17
C VAL A 558 35.75 15.82 3.26
N VAL A 559 35.25 16.34 2.13
CA VAL A 559 36.05 17.14 1.20
C VAL A 559 36.46 18.48 1.83
N ALA A 560 35.57 19.09 2.61
CA ALA A 560 35.86 20.33 3.33
C ALA A 560 36.90 20.13 4.43
N SER A 561 36.82 19.04 5.20
CA SER A 561 37.82 18.72 6.23
C SER A 561 39.19 18.47 5.62
N TYR A 562 39.27 17.70 4.53
CA TYR A 562 40.51 17.50 3.79
C TYR A 562 41.06 18.80 3.20
N ALA A 563 40.22 19.61 2.55
CA ALA A 563 40.66 20.89 1.98
C ALA A 563 41.23 21.83 3.03
N TRP A 564 40.65 21.84 4.23
CA TRP A 564 41.17 22.64 5.35
C TRP A 564 42.58 22.16 5.73
N LEU A 565 42.75 20.86 5.98
CA LEU A 565 44.04 20.27 6.37
C LEU A 565 45.11 20.44 5.26
N ALA A 566 44.76 20.13 4.02
CA ALA A 566 45.69 20.17 2.88
C ALA A 566 46.17 21.59 2.55
N THR A 567 45.38 22.63 2.83
CA THR A 567 45.69 24.01 2.43
C THR A 567 46.43 24.81 3.48
N ARG A 568 46.57 24.26 4.69
CA ARG A 568 47.17 24.95 5.84
C ARG A 568 48.59 25.46 5.58
N GLU A 569 49.37 24.69 4.82
CA GLU A 569 50.78 24.95 4.52
C GLU A 569 51.04 25.45 3.10
N LEU A 570 49.99 25.54 2.28
CA LEU A 570 50.10 26.01 0.90
C LEU A 570 50.21 27.53 0.87
N ASP A 571 51.06 28.04 -0.02
CA ASP A 571 51.10 29.45 -0.39
C ASP A 571 49.87 29.87 -1.22
N ASP A 572 49.72 31.17 -1.50
CA ASP A 572 48.51 31.66 -2.17
C ASP A 572 48.33 31.11 -3.59
N LEU A 573 49.44 30.89 -4.31
CA LEU A 573 49.39 30.35 -5.67
C LEU A 573 49.02 28.87 -5.65
N ASP A 574 49.57 28.11 -4.72
CA ASP A 574 49.27 26.68 -4.55
C ASP A 574 47.85 26.46 -4.01
N ARG A 575 47.34 27.34 -3.16
CA ARG A 575 45.92 27.33 -2.75
C ARG A 575 44.98 27.53 -3.94
N VAL A 576 45.29 28.48 -4.83
CA VAL A 576 44.49 28.70 -6.05
C VAL A 576 44.54 27.48 -6.97
N ARG A 577 45.72 26.88 -7.17
CA ARG A 577 45.87 25.64 -7.95
C ARG A 577 45.09 24.47 -7.33
N PHE A 578 45.15 24.32 -6.01
CA PHE A 578 44.41 23.29 -5.27
C PHE A 578 42.89 23.43 -5.48
N VAL A 579 42.36 24.65 -5.36
CA VAL A 579 40.94 24.93 -5.59
C VAL A 579 40.55 24.63 -7.03
N ALA A 580 41.32 25.12 -8.02
CA ALA A 580 41.05 24.88 -9.43
C ALA A 580 41.05 23.38 -9.78
N ARG A 581 42.02 22.62 -9.27
CA ARG A 581 42.08 21.16 -9.44
C ARG A 581 40.89 20.46 -8.80
N THR A 582 40.56 20.81 -7.56
CA THR A 582 39.43 20.22 -6.83
C THR A 582 38.10 20.47 -7.53
N LEU A 583 37.91 21.69 -8.08
CA LEU A 583 36.74 22.02 -8.90
C LEU A 583 36.69 21.22 -10.20
N GLY A 584 37.83 21.02 -10.86
CA GLY A 584 37.94 20.16 -12.05
C GLY A 584 37.61 18.68 -11.76
N GLU A 585 37.98 18.18 -10.58
CA GLU A 585 37.69 16.79 -10.15
C GLU A 585 36.25 16.62 -9.61
N ALA A 586 35.55 17.70 -9.26
CA ALA A 586 34.25 17.65 -8.57
C ALA A 586 33.17 16.80 -9.28
N PRO A 587 32.97 16.87 -10.62
CA PRO A 587 31.99 16.01 -11.29
C PRO A 587 32.31 14.51 -11.16
N ARG A 588 33.60 14.16 -11.22
CA ARG A 588 34.06 12.78 -11.06
C ARG A 588 33.85 12.28 -9.63
N LEU A 589 34.16 13.11 -8.64
CA LEU A 589 33.93 12.79 -7.22
C LEU A 589 32.44 12.59 -6.92
N LEU A 590 31.58 13.47 -7.43
CA LEU A 590 30.12 13.35 -7.28
C LEU A 590 29.55 12.11 -7.98
N ALA A 591 30.08 11.75 -9.16
CA ALA A 591 29.66 10.54 -9.87
C ALA A 591 30.06 9.26 -9.11
N LEU A 592 31.25 9.26 -8.51
CA LEU A 592 31.73 8.14 -7.69
C LEU A 592 30.88 8.00 -6.42
N ASP A 593 30.64 9.11 -5.72
CA ASP A 593 29.83 9.17 -4.50
C ASP A 593 28.39 8.68 -4.70
N ARG A 594 27.76 9.09 -5.81
CA ARG A 594 26.42 8.62 -6.18
C ARG A 594 26.35 7.14 -6.54
N ARG A 595 27.47 6.54 -6.93
CA ARG A 595 27.55 5.13 -7.32
C ARG A 595 27.83 4.25 -6.11
N ASP A 596 28.87 4.59 -5.35
CA ASP A 596 29.29 3.89 -4.15
C ASP A 596 30.08 4.84 -3.22
N ARG A 597 29.54 5.08 -2.03
CA ARG A 597 30.15 5.97 -1.03
C ARG A 597 31.46 5.42 -0.48
N SER A 598 31.58 4.11 -0.32
CA SER A 598 32.78 3.45 0.23
C SER A 598 33.96 3.60 -0.73
N ASP A 599 33.73 3.36 -2.03
CA ASP A 599 34.73 3.56 -3.08
C ASP A 599 35.16 5.02 -3.18
N PHE A 600 34.21 5.95 -3.04
CA PHE A 600 34.52 7.37 -2.95
C PHE A 600 35.46 7.67 -1.79
N LEU A 601 35.17 7.20 -0.57
CA LEU A 601 36.04 7.44 0.59
C LEU A 601 37.42 6.80 0.41
N ARG A 602 37.50 5.57 -0.10
CA ARG A 602 38.80 4.90 -0.39
C ARG A 602 39.62 5.67 -1.41
N TYR A 603 39.00 6.14 -2.49
CA TYR A 603 39.68 6.96 -3.49
C TYR A 603 40.07 8.32 -2.93
N PHE A 604 39.21 8.92 -2.10
CA PHE A 604 39.40 10.26 -1.58
C PHE A 604 40.51 10.30 -0.54
N TYR A 605 40.50 9.39 0.43
CA TYR A 605 41.41 9.33 1.56
C TYR A 605 42.83 8.88 1.23
N ARG A 606 43.07 8.27 0.06
CA ARG A 606 44.43 8.05 -0.46
C ARG A 606 45.28 9.32 -0.52
N ARG A 607 44.65 10.50 -0.55
CA ARG A 607 45.34 11.79 -0.54
C ARG A 607 46.09 12.11 0.76
N PHE A 608 45.86 11.33 1.83
CA PHE A 608 46.63 11.46 3.08
C PHE A 608 47.92 10.62 3.09
N GLU A 609 48.21 9.85 2.02
CA GLU A 609 49.45 9.09 1.90
C GLU A 609 50.69 9.99 2.10
N GLY A 610 51.56 9.61 3.03
CA GLY A 610 52.77 10.36 3.39
C GLY A 610 52.57 11.55 4.34
N ALA A 611 51.33 11.82 4.79
CA ALA A 611 51.09 12.87 5.79
C ALA A 611 51.57 12.45 7.19
N SER A 612 52.22 13.36 7.91
CA SER A 612 52.69 13.13 9.29
C SER A 612 51.53 13.03 10.29
N VAL A 613 51.52 11.98 11.10
CA VAL A 613 50.48 11.72 12.11
C VAL A 613 50.43 12.84 13.15
N ASP A 614 51.56 13.12 13.83
CA ASP A 614 51.65 14.13 14.88
C ASP A 614 51.18 15.52 14.41
N ARG A 615 51.46 15.86 13.14
CA ARG A 615 51.08 17.14 12.56
C ARG A 615 49.59 17.22 12.31
N ILE A 616 49.02 16.19 11.68
CA ILE A 616 47.59 16.14 11.37
C ILE A 616 46.78 16.19 12.67
N ASP A 617 47.22 15.50 13.72
CA ASP A 617 46.57 15.53 15.03
C ASP A 617 46.56 16.94 15.64
N ALA A 618 47.69 17.65 15.60
CA ALA A 618 47.77 19.03 16.06
C ALA A 618 46.86 19.98 15.25
N ASP A 619 46.84 19.82 13.93
CA ASP A 619 46.02 20.65 13.03
C ASP A 619 44.52 20.37 13.18
N CYS A 620 44.13 19.12 13.48
CA CYS A 620 42.73 18.75 13.73
C CYS A 620 42.15 19.41 14.98
N ALA A 621 42.96 19.62 16.02
CA ALA A 621 42.53 20.35 17.21
C ALA A 621 42.14 21.81 16.89
N GLU A 622 42.88 22.47 15.99
CA GLU A 622 42.53 23.82 15.54
C GLU A 622 41.32 23.82 14.57
N MET A 623 41.25 22.83 13.68
CA MET A 623 40.13 22.66 12.74
C MET A 623 38.78 22.56 13.43
N LEU A 624 38.73 21.97 14.64
CA LEU A 624 37.51 21.88 15.44
C LEU A 624 36.86 23.26 15.58
N SER A 625 37.63 24.26 16.01
CA SER A 625 37.12 25.62 16.27
C SER A 625 36.81 26.40 14.99
N ASP A 626 37.66 26.29 13.96
CA ASP A 626 37.52 27.09 12.74
C ASP A 626 36.46 26.54 11.77
N LEU A 627 36.35 25.22 11.66
CA LEU A 627 35.48 24.55 10.68
C LEU A 627 34.31 23.80 11.32
N ILE A 628 34.58 22.85 12.21
CA ILE A 628 33.56 21.90 12.71
C ILE A 628 32.51 22.62 13.55
N LEU A 629 32.92 23.41 14.55
CA LEU A 629 32.00 24.15 15.42
C LEU A 629 31.25 25.25 14.65
N THR A 630 31.94 25.98 13.78
CA THR A 630 31.33 27.03 12.93
C THR A 630 30.22 26.48 12.03
N LYS A 631 30.39 25.25 11.54
CA LYS A 631 29.41 24.57 10.69
C LYS A 631 28.46 23.67 11.46
N SER A 632 28.62 23.51 12.77
CA SER A 632 27.75 22.65 13.57
C SER A 632 26.31 23.17 13.60
N PHE A 633 25.37 22.25 13.70
CA PHE A 633 23.97 22.56 13.95
C PHE A 633 23.72 22.57 15.46
N PRO A 634 23.50 23.75 16.10
CA PRO A 634 23.36 23.82 17.56
C PRO A 634 22.22 22.96 18.09
N ARG A 635 21.15 22.81 17.30
CA ARG A 635 20.01 21.95 17.64
C ARG A 635 20.38 20.46 17.65
N GLY A 636 21.27 20.02 16.76
CA GLY A 636 21.77 18.65 16.76
C GLY A 636 22.63 18.36 18.00
N ILE A 637 23.53 19.28 18.35
CA ILE A 637 24.35 19.18 19.57
C ILE A 637 23.47 19.16 20.83
N ARG A 638 22.44 20.02 20.87
CA ARG A 638 21.45 20.00 21.95
C ARG A 638 20.70 18.67 22.00
N ARG A 639 20.33 18.10 20.85
CA ARG A 639 19.62 16.82 20.79
C ARG A 639 20.45 15.69 21.40
N ILE A 640 21.75 15.62 21.12
CA ILE A 640 22.65 14.64 21.75
C ILE A 640 22.60 14.76 23.28
N ARG A 641 22.69 15.98 23.80
CA ARG A 641 22.60 16.23 25.26
C ARG A 641 21.25 15.84 25.84
N GLU A 642 20.16 16.09 25.12
CA GLU A 642 18.81 15.67 25.51
C GLU A 642 18.71 14.14 25.63
N HIS A 643 19.30 13.38 24.69
CA HIS A 643 19.37 11.92 24.80
C HIS A 643 20.18 11.46 26.02
N ARG A 644 21.36 12.05 26.25
CA ARG A 644 22.19 11.73 27.43
C ARG A 644 21.47 12.03 28.74
N GLN A 645 20.76 13.16 28.81
CA GLN A 645 19.96 13.54 29.99
C GLN A 645 18.78 12.58 30.23
N ALA A 646 18.22 12.01 29.16
CA ALA A 646 17.18 10.99 29.24
C ALA A 646 17.72 9.59 29.56
N GLY A 647 19.05 9.42 29.68
CA GLY A 647 19.69 8.13 30.00
C GLY A 647 19.99 7.25 28.79
N HIS A 648 19.78 7.75 27.57
CA HIS A 648 20.04 7.00 26.35
C HIS A 648 21.54 6.94 26.06
N MET A 649 22.04 5.78 25.63
CA MET A 649 23.41 5.66 25.13
C MET A 649 23.55 6.42 23.81
N THR A 650 24.64 7.17 23.63
CA THR A 650 24.88 7.98 22.44
C THR A 650 26.03 7.43 21.60
N LEU A 651 25.75 7.16 20.32
CA LEU A 651 26.69 6.59 19.36
C LEU A 651 26.82 7.51 18.14
N LEU A 652 28.05 7.85 17.74
CA LEU A 652 28.33 8.47 16.46
C LEU A 652 28.81 7.42 15.46
N VAL A 653 28.21 7.35 14.28
CA VAL A 653 28.67 6.50 13.17
C VAL A 653 28.94 7.40 11.97
N THR A 654 30.20 7.49 11.53
CA THR A 654 30.58 8.45 10.48
C THR A 654 31.64 7.90 9.52
N GLY A 655 31.51 8.26 8.24
CA GLY A 655 32.55 7.97 7.24
C GLY A 655 33.76 8.89 7.33
N ALA A 656 33.73 9.90 8.20
CA ALA A 656 34.87 10.76 8.51
C ALA A 656 36.00 9.96 9.18
N LEU A 657 37.24 10.44 9.02
CA LEU A 657 38.40 9.85 9.69
C LEU A 657 38.36 10.09 11.20
N ASP A 658 38.74 9.08 11.97
CA ASP A 658 38.80 9.08 13.43
C ASP A 658 39.52 10.31 14.02
N PHE A 659 40.69 10.68 13.48
CA PHE A 659 41.45 11.84 13.95
C PHE A 659 40.74 13.19 13.67
N VAL A 660 39.94 13.28 12.60
CA VAL A 660 39.13 14.49 12.28
C VAL A 660 38.03 14.69 13.31
N ILE A 661 37.48 13.59 13.83
CA ILE A 661 36.31 13.60 14.73
C ILE A 661 36.66 13.39 16.19
N ALA A 662 37.93 13.06 16.50
CA ALA A 662 38.41 12.88 17.87
C ALA A 662 38.03 14.02 18.83
N PRO A 663 38.03 15.31 18.41
CA PRO A 663 37.59 16.39 19.30
C PRO A 663 36.10 16.37 19.69
N LEU A 664 35.27 15.58 19.00
CA LEU A 664 33.84 15.38 19.31
C LEU A 664 33.60 14.27 20.34
N LYS A 665 34.64 13.51 20.74
CA LYS A 665 34.55 12.41 21.71
C LYS A 665 33.80 12.76 23.01
N PRO A 666 33.93 13.97 23.60
CA PRO A 666 33.17 14.32 24.81
C PRO A 666 31.64 14.39 24.64
N LEU A 667 31.12 14.39 23.41
CA LEU A 667 29.68 14.46 23.15
C LEU A 667 29.00 13.09 23.10
N PHE A 668 29.76 12.01 22.87
CA PHE A 668 29.23 10.66 22.64
C PHE A 668 29.82 9.68 23.64
N ASP A 669 29.07 8.62 23.95
CA ASP A 669 29.59 7.50 24.74
C ASP A 669 30.51 6.64 23.87
N HIS A 670 30.14 6.45 22.60
CA HIS A 670 30.90 5.66 21.63
C HIS A 670 30.97 6.35 20.27
N ILE A 671 32.08 6.18 19.56
CA ILE A 671 32.24 6.66 18.18
C ILE A 671 32.82 5.53 17.32
N ILE A 672 32.21 5.34 16.15
CA ILE A 672 32.68 4.43 15.11
C ILE A 672 32.94 5.27 13.85
N ALA A 673 34.21 5.36 13.46
CA ALA A 673 34.71 6.21 12.40
C ALA A 673 35.58 5.40 11.42
N ALA A 674 35.92 6.00 10.28
CA ALA A 674 36.90 5.40 9.37
C ALA A 674 38.30 5.56 9.96
N GLU A 675 39.10 4.49 9.95
CA GLU A 675 40.47 4.48 10.47
C GLU A 675 41.47 4.33 9.32
N MET A 676 42.58 5.07 9.40
CA MET A 676 43.64 5.04 8.41
C MET A 676 44.88 4.31 8.94
N GLY A 677 45.51 3.51 8.09
CA GLY A 677 46.78 2.85 8.38
C GLY A 677 47.90 3.87 8.52
N SER A 678 48.84 3.59 9.40
CA SER A 678 50.07 4.36 9.55
C SER A 678 51.28 3.44 9.74
N SER A 679 52.43 3.91 9.25
CA SER A 679 53.74 3.27 9.39
C SER A 679 54.79 4.34 9.53
N ASP A 680 55.75 4.18 10.44
CA ASP A 680 56.88 5.11 10.62
C ASP A 680 56.47 6.58 10.86
N GLY A 681 55.35 6.80 11.55
CA GLY A 681 54.86 8.15 11.89
C GLY A 681 54.18 8.90 10.74
N VAL A 682 53.92 8.23 9.62
CA VAL A 682 53.16 8.77 8.47
C VAL A 682 51.97 7.86 8.11
N TYR A 683 50.93 8.45 7.54
CA TYR A 683 49.78 7.71 7.02
C TYR A 683 50.10 6.99 5.70
N ASP A 684 49.63 5.75 5.54
CA ASP A 684 49.87 4.93 4.35
C ASP A 684 48.82 5.11 3.23
N GLY A 685 47.81 5.96 3.48
CA GLY A 685 46.72 6.27 2.55
C GLY A 685 45.67 5.16 2.38
N ARG A 686 45.72 4.09 3.18
CA ARG A 686 44.78 2.96 3.13
C ARG A 686 43.94 2.92 4.40
N LEU A 687 42.66 2.57 4.25
CA LEU A 687 41.79 2.34 5.41
C LEU A 687 42.07 0.96 6.00
N THR A 688 42.13 0.86 7.34
CA THR A 688 42.35 -0.40 8.06
C THR A 688 41.15 -1.35 7.96
N SER A 689 39.95 -0.78 7.79
CA SER A 689 38.68 -1.49 7.69
C SER A 689 37.80 -0.95 6.56
N VAL A 690 36.61 -1.53 6.40
CA VAL A 690 35.58 -0.95 5.54
C VAL A 690 35.05 0.31 6.23
N PRO A 691 35.06 1.49 5.58
CA PRO A 691 34.52 2.69 6.20
C PRO A 691 33.04 2.45 6.55
N PRO A 692 32.55 2.97 7.68
CA PRO A 692 31.17 2.78 8.10
C PRO A 692 30.25 3.65 7.23
N THR A 693 29.92 3.14 6.04
CA THR A 693 29.04 3.76 5.05
C THR A 693 28.06 2.73 4.51
N GLY A 694 26.83 3.14 4.19
CA GLY A 694 25.84 2.23 3.65
C GLY A 694 25.54 1.07 4.60
N GLU A 695 25.58 -0.15 4.05
CA GLU A 695 25.38 -1.41 4.78
C GLU A 695 26.38 -1.62 5.93
N ALA A 696 27.60 -1.12 5.82
CA ALA A 696 28.57 -1.25 6.89
C ALA A 696 28.09 -0.54 8.16
N ARG A 697 27.31 0.55 8.05
CA ARG A 697 26.68 1.21 9.21
C ARG A 697 25.61 0.35 9.85
N TYR A 698 24.80 -0.33 9.03
CA TYR A 698 23.79 -1.26 9.53
C TYR A 698 24.45 -2.39 10.33
N GLN A 699 25.44 -3.07 9.74
CA GLN A 699 26.10 -4.20 10.40
C GLN A 699 26.79 -3.76 11.68
N THR A 700 27.52 -2.64 11.61
CA THR A 700 28.16 -2.03 12.78
C THR A 700 27.16 -1.72 13.89
N LEU A 701 25.98 -1.20 13.54
CA LEU A 701 24.93 -0.90 14.51
C LEU A 701 24.35 -2.17 15.15
N VAL A 702 24.13 -3.22 14.35
CA VAL A 702 23.66 -4.53 14.85
C VAL A 702 24.67 -5.14 15.79
N ASP A 703 25.94 -5.25 15.36
CA ASP A 703 27.03 -5.80 16.18
C ASP A 703 27.20 -5.00 17.48
N PHE A 704 27.10 -3.68 17.40
CA PHE A 704 27.17 -2.80 18.57
C PHE A 704 26.00 -3.03 19.53
N ALA A 705 24.78 -3.17 19.02
CA ALA A 705 23.59 -3.42 19.82
C ALA A 705 23.65 -4.80 20.50
N GLU A 706 24.08 -5.85 19.79
CA GLU A 706 24.28 -7.18 20.34
C GLU A 706 25.34 -7.18 21.46
N LEU A 707 26.48 -6.52 21.22
CA LEU A 707 27.56 -6.42 22.20
C LEU A 707 27.13 -5.74 23.50
N HIS A 708 26.21 -4.78 23.43
CA HIS A 708 25.74 -4.00 24.58
C HIS A 708 24.36 -4.45 25.10
N GLY A 709 23.77 -5.51 24.53
CA GLY A 709 22.44 -6.01 24.92
C GLY A 709 21.30 -5.03 24.66
N LEU A 710 21.38 -4.23 23.59
CA LEU A 710 20.43 -3.18 23.24
C LEU A 710 19.39 -3.68 22.21
N ASP A 711 18.15 -3.23 22.35
CA ASP A 711 17.06 -3.48 21.40
C ASP A 711 16.98 -2.34 20.37
N LEU A 712 17.25 -2.66 19.10
CA LEU A 712 17.15 -1.69 18.00
C LEU A 712 15.73 -1.14 17.82
N ARG A 713 14.69 -1.88 18.20
CA ARG A 713 13.30 -1.38 18.19
C ARG A 713 13.09 -0.24 19.19
N GLU A 714 13.88 -0.22 20.26
CA GLU A 714 13.90 0.87 21.24
C GLU A 714 15.02 1.88 20.97
N SER A 715 15.56 1.92 19.75
CA SER A 715 16.66 2.81 19.34
C SER A 715 16.21 3.91 18.37
N VAL A 716 17.00 4.98 18.30
CA VAL A 716 16.78 6.16 17.45
C VAL A 716 17.98 6.36 16.53
N ALA A 717 17.74 6.68 15.25
CA ALA A 717 18.81 6.99 14.30
C ALA A 717 18.55 8.32 13.57
N TYR A 718 19.58 9.15 13.44
CA TYR A 718 19.55 10.45 12.77
C TYR A 718 20.46 10.46 11.54
N ALA A 719 19.92 10.76 10.37
CA ALA A 719 20.70 10.89 9.13
C ALA A 719 20.04 11.79 8.07
N ASP A 720 20.82 12.25 7.07
CA ASP A 720 20.36 13.14 5.99
C ASP A 720 20.24 12.48 4.60
N SER A 721 20.89 11.33 4.39
CA SER A 721 21.02 10.71 3.06
C SER A 721 20.36 9.33 2.95
N THR A 722 19.95 8.93 1.74
CA THR A 722 19.49 7.55 1.50
C THR A 722 20.62 6.52 1.58
N SER A 723 21.89 6.93 1.62
CA SER A 723 22.98 6.01 1.98
C SER A 723 22.82 5.42 3.37
N ASP A 724 22.16 6.15 4.27
CA ASP A 724 21.92 5.70 5.64
C ASP A 724 20.60 4.95 5.79
N LEU A 725 19.94 4.64 4.68
CA LEU A 725 18.65 3.98 4.69
C LEU A 725 18.68 2.64 5.45
N PRO A 726 19.68 1.75 5.27
CA PRO A 726 19.77 0.53 6.07
C PRO A 726 19.81 0.78 7.59
N MET A 727 20.57 1.80 8.03
CA MET A 727 20.66 2.18 9.45
C MET A 727 19.33 2.75 9.97
N LEU A 728 18.66 3.60 9.18
CA LEU A 728 17.36 4.16 9.54
C LEU A 728 16.27 3.07 9.60
N GLU A 729 16.34 2.04 8.76
CA GLU A 729 15.39 0.93 8.75
C GLU A 729 15.61 -0.07 9.89
N ALA A 730 16.82 -0.14 10.45
CA ALA A 730 17.15 -1.04 11.55
C ALA A 730 16.50 -0.63 12.88
N VAL A 731 16.25 0.66 13.07
CA VAL A 731 15.79 1.23 14.34
C VAL A 731 14.27 1.41 14.38
N GLY A 732 13.68 1.40 15.57
CA GLY A 732 12.26 1.70 15.74
C GLY A 732 11.88 3.17 15.47
N PHE A 733 12.83 4.10 15.65
CA PHE A 733 12.57 5.54 15.60
C PHE A 733 13.54 6.29 14.67
N PRO A 734 13.39 6.16 13.34
CA PRO A 734 14.20 6.90 12.38
C PRO A 734 13.83 8.39 12.31
N VAL A 735 14.87 9.23 12.20
CA VAL A 735 14.74 10.68 12.07
C VAL A 735 15.57 11.18 10.89
N ALA A 736 14.88 11.73 9.89
CA ALA A 736 15.51 12.35 8.74
C ALA A 736 15.85 13.82 9.05
N VAL A 737 17.13 14.16 9.12
CA VAL A 737 17.62 15.50 9.48
C VAL A 737 18.12 16.20 8.24
N ASN A 738 17.61 17.40 7.95
CA ASN A 738 18.00 18.16 6.75
C ASN A 738 18.03 17.31 5.46
N PRO A 739 17.06 16.40 5.24
CA PRO A 739 17.24 15.31 4.30
C PRO A 739 17.42 15.79 2.87
N GLU A 740 18.16 15.01 2.09
CA GLU A 740 18.14 15.12 0.64
C GLU A 740 16.77 14.76 0.07
N THR A 741 16.50 15.17 -1.18
CA THR A 741 15.20 14.99 -1.84
C THR A 741 14.65 13.58 -1.77
N LYS A 742 15.49 12.56 -1.99
CA LYS A 742 15.07 11.16 -1.97
C LYS A 742 14.70 10.69 -0.56
N LEU A 743 15.53 10.98 0.44
CA LEU A 743 15.23 10.63 1.82
C LEU A 743 14.00 11.37 2.33
N ALA A 744 13.80 12.64 1.93
CA ALA A 744 12.62 13.43 2.30
C ALA A 744 11.32 12.79 1.76
N ALA A 745 11.31 12.35 0.50
CA ALA A 745 10.18 11.66 -0.10
C ALA A 745 9.90 10.32 0.59
N LEU A 746 10.94 9.56 0.92
CA LEU A 746 10.83 8.28 1.63
C LEU A 746 10.32 8.45 3.06
N ALA A 747 10.89 9.41 3.80
CA ALA A 747 10.51 9.74 5.17
C ALA A 747 9.05 10.17 5.26
N ARG A 748 8.54 10.97 4.31
CA ARG A 748 7.11 11.32 4.24
C ARG A 748 6.23 10.10 4.00
N ARG A 749 6.60 9.27 3.02
CA ARG A 749 5.84 8.06 2.65
C ARG A 749 5.75 7.06 3.80
N ARG A 750 6.84 6.90 4.56
CA ARG A 750 6.92 6.02 5.75
C ARG A 750 6.48 6.70 7.04
N GLY A 751 6.19 8.00 6.97
CA GLY A 751 5.71 8.78 8.10
C GLY A 751 6.73 9.01 9.21
N TRP A 752 8.03 9.01 8.87
CA TRP A 752 9.16 9.27 9.76
C TRP A 752 9.21 10.75 10.19
N LEU A 753 9.93 11.02 11.29
CA LEU A 753 10.15 12.39 11.74
C LEU A 753 11.15 13.09 10.81
N ILE A 754 10.79 14.26 10.30
CA ILE A 754 11.69 15.14 9.56
C ILE A 754 12.04 16.34 10.44
N GLU A 755 13.33 16.58 10.66
CA GLU A 755 13.82 17.78 11.35
C GLU A 755 14.66 18.65 10.41
N HIS A 756 14.60 19.97 10.66
CA HIS A 756 15.43 20.95 9.96
C HIS A 756 16.25 21.71 11.00
N TRP A 757 17.56 21.59 10.91
CA TRP A 757 18.50 22.26 11.81
C TRP A 757 19.31 23.27 11.01
N SER A 758 19.38 24.50 11.51
CA SER A 758 20.14 25.59 10.91
C SER A 758 21.44 25.84 11.68
N THR A 759 22.45 26.37 10.99
CA THR A 759 23.65 26.89 11.63
C THR A 759 23.34 28.16 12.42
N SER A 760 24.23 28.55 13.34
CA SER A 760 24.10 29.78 14.12
C SER A 760 24.12 31.02 13.23
N ALA A 761 23.19 31.95 13.46
CA ALA A 761 23.21 33.26 12.81
C ALA A 761 24.48 34.02 13.21
N GLY A 762 25.21 34.57 12.23
CA GLY A 762 26.44 35.33 12.45
C GLY A 762 27.75 34.51 12.43
N ALA A 763 27.71 33.21 12.13
CA ALA A 763 28.91 32.44 11.89
C ALA A 763 29.66 32.94 10.63
N PRO A 764 31.01 32.98 10.62
CA PRO A 764 31.78 33.44 9.47
C PRO A 764 31.50 32.58 8.22
N ALA A 765 30.95 33.21 7.19
CA ALA A 765 30.63 32.59 5.92
C ALA A 765 31.87 32.55 5.01
N LYS A 766 32.85 31.69 5.33
CA LYS A 766 33.96 31.42 4.39
C LYS A 766 33.39 30.68 3.18
N LEU A 767 33.49 31.29 2.00
CA LEU A 767 33.06 30.71 0.72
C LEU A 767 33.78 29.38 0.39
N LEU A 768 35.03 29.24 0.85
CA LEU A 768 35.85 28.04 0.66
C LEU A 768 36.37 27.52 2.01
N PRO A 769 36.44 26.20 2.22
CA PRO A 769 36.90 25.59 3.48
C PRO A 769 38.44 25.56 3.55
N LEU A 770 39.09 26.72 3.42
CA LEU A 770 40.55 26.84 3.47
C LEU A 770 41.01 27.18 4.90
N ALA A 771 42.10 26.57 5.34
CA ALA A 771 42.66 26.84 6.67
C ALA A 771 43.25 28.27 6.78
N PRO A 772 43.13 28.92 7.96
CA PRO A 772 43.95 30.08 8.29
C PRO A 772 45.44 29.73 8.20
N ARG A 773 46.31 30.70 7.88
CA ARG A 773 47.76 30.44 7.86
C ARG A 773 48.25 30.10 9.27
N GLY A 774 49.14 29.12 9.37
CA GLY A 774 49.91 28.88 10.59
C GLY A 774 50.72 30.13 10.98
N ARG A 775 50.89 30.39 12.29
CA ARG A 775 51.72 31.51 12.78
C ARG A 775 53.14 31.38 12.21
N PRO A 776 53.72 32.43 11.58
CA PRO A 776 55.09 32.36 11.11
C PRO A 776 56.04 32.30 12.31
N GLY A 777 56.58 31.13 12.62
CA GLY A 777 57.53 30.97 13.73
C GLY A 777 57.83 29.54 14.19
N ALA A 778 57.00 28.54 13.89
CA ALA A 778 57.28 27.16 14.29
C ALA A 778 57.63 26.29 13.07
N ARG A 779 58.93 26.07 12.89
CA ARG A 779 59.55 24.95 12.13
C ARG A 779 59.24 24.88 10.63
N ARG A 780 59.74 25.88 9.89
CA ARG A 780 60.20 25.68 8.50
C ARG A 780 61.48 24.83 8.52
N ARG A 781 61.36 23.51 8.43
CA ARG A 781 62.34 22.59 7.82
C ARG A 781 61.81 21.17 7.89
N GLU A 782 61.11 20.78 6.83
CA GLU A 782 61.35 19.58 6.01
C GLU A 782 60.08 19.23 5.22
N LEU A 783 60.30 18.70 4.01
CA LEU A 783 59.32 18.24 3.03
C LEU A 783 58.72 19.30 2.08
N VAL A 784 59.58 19.78 1.19
CA VAL A 784 59.19 19.91 -0.23
C VAL A 784 59.95 18.81 -0.97
N ARG A 785 59.25 17.74 -1.34
CA ARG A 785 59.41 17.03 -2.63
C ARG A 785 58.34 15.95 -2.79
N SER A 786 57.54 16.15 -3.86
CA SER A 786 56.70 15.20 -4.60
C SER A 786 55.57 14.44 -3.89
N ALA A 787 54.34 14.94 -4.05
CA ALA A 787 53.12 14.16 -4.30
C ALA A 787 52.09 15.02 -5.06
#